data_AF-A0A3M8WP43-F1
#
_entry.id   AF-A0A3M8WP43-F1
#
_cell.length_a   1.000
_cell.length_b   1.000
_cell.length_c   1.000
_cell.angle_alpha   90.00
_cell.angle_beta   90.00
_cell.angle_gamma   90.00
#
_symmetry.space_group_name_H-M   'P 1'
#
loop_
_entity.id
_entity.type
_entity.pdbx_description
1 polymer ?
#
loop_
_entity_poly.entity_id
_entity_poly.type
_entity_poly.pdbx_seq_one_letter_code
_entity_poly.pdbx_strand_id
1 'polypeptide(L)'
;MSRAASNGADGTAHDGDGTAYDGDGTAHDGDGTAHDGDGAVHDGDGTGPHPDATPHGHPHSSHWGAFDAAVRPDGGLDVTPDPRDPHPADLLRNLPAALGPRDRVLTPHVRRGWLEHGPGPDPARGTDDHVPVPWDEVIPLLARELDRVRTAHGNRAIFGGSYGWGSAGRFHHAQSQIHRFLNCLGGYTRSVNSYSLGAATTLLRHVVGDDAPISNPTPLSVLAEHTGLFLCFGGMPAKNTQVNAGGISRHRAAGLLRAARDRGARFILVSPLRDDLADELDAEWLAPVPGTDTALMLALCHVLIEEGRYDADFCRRHCEGFDTFARHVLGRDGSTAKTPHWAEPICGLPAARIAALARELTEHRTMISLSWSLQRAHRGEQPLWAGIALACLLGQIGQPGGGFGHGYGATGGTGAGTLPYKLPTLNQGTNPVPDFIPVARIADLLLHPGEEFDYDGGRHTYPDIRLVHWVGGNPFHHHQDLGRLRRAFARPDTVVVHEPHWTATARHADIVLPATTTLERDDIGGAKQDTALIAMHRVTDPVGEARDDYRILSDLATELGIGHAFTEGRDANGWLEHLYESWRRGLPPEYTPEEDFKTFWRAGRIPLRALREQRTLYAAFRAAPDAAPLPTPSGRIELYSATIASYGYDDCPGHPAWLPPEPHDADDADDPGAYPLHLVANNPPTRLHSQLDQGELSASSKVRGREPVRMHPDDAAARGVRDGDVVRIRSTVGSCLAGAVLSDAVRPGVVQLATGAWFDPSAPEVATCIHGNPNAVTRDTGTSRLAQGCTGQLARVEVERYDGPLPAVRAHNLSH
;
A
#
# COMPACT_ATOMS: atom_id res chain seq x y z
N MET A 1 -20.58 36.91 5.05
CA MET A 1 -21.64 36.15 5.76
C MET A 1 -22.22 35.12 4.80
N SER A 2 -22.02 33.85 5.14
CA SER A 2 -22.62 32.62 4.58
C SER A 2 -22.85 32.55 3.06
N ARG A 3 -22.01 31.79 2.35
CA ARG A 3 -22.46 30.95 1.22
C ARG A 3 -21.59 29.68 1.14
N ALA A 4 -22.28 28.57 1.30
CA ALA A 4 -21.79 27.20 1.20
C ALA A 4 -21.41 26.85 -0.25
N ALA A 5 -20.32 26.09 -0.40
CA ALA A 5 -19.94 25.44 -1.65
C ALA A 5 -20.39 23.97 -1.59
N SER A 6 -21.32 23.61 -2.47
CA SER A 6 -21.80 22.26 -2.73
C SER A 6 -20.89 21.57 -3.76
N ASN A 7 -20.22 20.48 -3.39
CA ASN A 7 -19.57 19.56 -4.33
C ASN A 7 -20.61 18.56 -4.84
N GLY A 8 -20.95 18.66 -6.13
CA GLY A 8 -21.76 17.69 -6.86
C GLY A 8 -20.90 16.84 -7.77
N ALA A 9 -21.12 15.53 -7.71
CA ALA A 9 -20.70 14.54 -8.70
C ALA A 9 -21.62 14.60 -9.93
N ASP A 10 -21.04 14.44 -11.12
CA ASP A 10 -21.59 13.81 -12.35
C ASP A 10 -20.62 14.17 -13.50
N GLY A 11 -20.25 13.30 -14.43
CA GLY A 11 -21.12 12.40 -15.19
C GLY A 11 -21.54 13.12 -16.48
N THR A 12 -20.67 13.18 -17.48
CA THR A 12 -21.01 13.79 -18.79
C THR A 12 -20.66 12.84 -19.93
N ALA A 13 -21.71 12.16 -20.40
CA ALA A 13 -21.83 11.68 -21.76
C ALA A 13 -22.02 12.87 -22.71
N HIS A 14 -21.40 12.82 -23.89
CA HIS A 14 -21.70 13.71 -24.99
C HIS A 14 -22.00 12.87 -26.24
N ASP A 15 -23.28 12.83 -26.61
CA ASP A 15 -23.75 12.53 -27.97
C ASP A 15 -23.94 13.86 -28.73
N GLY A 16 -23.74 13.83 -30.05
CA GLY A 16 -24.32 14.83 -30.96
C GLY A 16 -23.58 15.05 -32.30
N ASP A 17 -24.17 14.50 -33.37
CA ASP A 17 -24.14 14.86 -34.80
C ASP A 17 -22.80 14.87 -35.57
N GLY A 18 -22.69 14.41 -36.82
CA GLY A 18 -23.65 13.95 -37.82
C GLY A 18 -23.02 14.08 -39.22
N THR A 19 -23.31 13.16 -40.14
CA THR A 19 -23.56 13.36 -41.60
C THR A 19 -23.33 12.08 -42.42
N ALA A 20 -24.27 11.87 -43.34
CA ALA A 20 -24.45 10.73 -44.23
C ALA A 20 -23.47 10.71 -45.41
N TYR A 21 -23.31 9.54 -46.06
CA TYR A 21 -23.44 9.34 -47.52
C TYR A 21 -23.32 7.85 -47.93
N ASP A 22 -24.38 7.35 -48.56
CA ASP A 22 -24.55 6.38 -49.66
C ASP A 22 -23.66 5.13 -49.86
N GLY A 23 -24.34 4.02 -50.23
CA GLY A 23 -23.93 3.22 -51.40
C GLY A 23 -23.93 1.69 -51.29
N ASP A 24 -25.12 1.09 -51.40
CA ASP A 24 -25.51 -0.03 -52.30
C ASP A 24 -24.59 -1.26 -52.55
N GLY A 25 -25.19 -2.48 -52.56
CA GLY A 25 -24.54 -3.64 -53.20
C GLY A 25 -24.84 -5.07 -52.70
N THR A 26 -26.10 -5.52 -52.82
CA THR A 26 -26.55 -6.87 -53.28
C THR A 26 -25.81 -8.18 -52.91
N ALA A 27 -26.53 -9.03 -52.15
CA ALA A 27 -26.95 -10.42 -52.41
C ALA A 27 -26.01 -11.48 -53.05
N HIS A 28 -25.92 -12.65 -52.41
CA HIS A 28 -26.40 -13.91 -53.01
C HIS A 28 -26.57 -15.07 -52.01
N ASP A 29 -27.72 -15.73 -52.13
CA ASP A 29 -28.19 -16.97 -51.48
C ASP A 29 -27.39 -18.22 -51.86
N GLY A 30 -27.52 -19.28 -51.06
CA GLY A 30 -27.02 -20.62 -51.38
C GLY A 30 -27.39 -21.69 -50.36
N ASP A 31 -28.65 -22.11 -50.44
CA ASP A 31 -29.40 -23.17 -49.74
C ASP A 31 -28.76 -24.58 -49.80
N GLY A 32 -29.18 -25.52 -48.91
CA GLY A 32 -28.77 -26.93 -49.03
C GLY A 32 -28.99 -27.92 -47.87
N THR A 33 -30.20 -27.97 -47.29
CA THR A 33 -30.95 -29.20 -46.87
C THR A 33 -30.28 -30.44 -46.23
N ALA A 34 -30.66 -30.65 -44.96
CA ALA A 34 -31.23 -31.83 -44.25
C ALA A 34 -31.09 -33.27 -44.79
N HIS A 35 -30.84 -34.22 -43.85
CA HIS A 35 -31.63 -35.46 -43.71
C HIS A 35 -31.52 -36.09 -42.31
N ASP A 36 -32.67 -36.56 -41.82
CA ASP A 36 -32.97 -37.23 -40.55
C ASP A 36 -32.40 -38.65 -40.39
N GLY A 37 -32.33 -39.12 -39.14
CA GLY A 37 -32.13 -40.54 -38.82
C GLY A 37 -32.10 -40.85 -37.31
N ASP A 38 -33.27 -41.21 -36.79
CA ASP A 38 -33.59 -41.64 -35.42
C ASP A 38 -32.90 -42.97 -35.01
N GLY A 39 -32.64 -43.18 -33.72
CA GLY A 39 -32.27 -44.50 -33.19
C GLY A 39 -31.55 -44.53 -31.83
N ALA A 40 -32.31 -44.69 -30.74
CA ALA A 40 -31.81 -44.96 -29.39
C ALA A 40 -31.66 -46.47 -29.12
N VAL A 41 -30.52 -46.94 -28.56
CA VAL A 41 -30.41 -48.11 -27.65
C VAL A 41 -29.16 -48.01 -26.75
N HIS A 42 -29.37 -48.37 -25.48
CA HIS A 42 -28.52 -48.52 -24.30
C HIS A 42 -27.04 -49.01 -24.39
N ASP A 43 -26.25 -48.37 -23.52
CA ASP A 43 -25.24 -48.87 -22.54
C ASP A 43 -24.52 -50.21 -22.77
N GLY A 44 -23.18 -50.12 -22.81
CA GLY A 44 -22.27 -51.24 -22.64
C GLY A 44 -20.80 -50.81 -22.70
N ASP A 45 -20.09 -51.01 -21.59
CA ASP A 45 -18.67 -50.80 -21.31
C ASP A 45 -17.70 -50.77 -22.50
N GLY A 46 -16.86 -49.73 -22.53
CA GLY A 46 -15.71 -49.62 -23.41
C GLY A 46 -14.69 -48.63 -22.86
N THR A 47 -13.74 -49.14 -22.08
CA THR A 47 -12.52 -48.44 -21.65
C THR A 47 -11.76 -47.89 -22.87
N GLY A 48 -11.97 -46.62 -23.18
CA GLY A 48 -11.16 -45.83 -24.12
C GLY A 48 -10.03 -45.10 -23.38
N PRO A 49 -8.89 -44.86 -24.04
CA PRO A 49 -7.68 -44.37 -23.38
C PRO A 49 -7.90 -42.97 -22.83
N HIS A 50 -7.62 -42.79 -21.54
CA HIS A 50 -7.43 -41.49 -20.92
C HIS A 50 -6.48 -40.65 -21.78
N PRO A 51 -6.86 -39.43 -22.21
CA PRO A 51 -5.87 -38.51 -22.73
C PRO A 51 -4.95 -38.12 -21.58
N ASP A 52 -3.65 -38.22 -21.83
CA ASP A 52 -2.55 -37.92 -20.92
C ASP A 52 -2.87 -36.78 -19.95
N ALA A 53 -3.10 -37.14 -18.68
CA ALA A 53 -3.08 -36.20 -17.57
C ALA A 53 -1.60 -35.90 -17.23
N THR A 54 -0.97 -35.05 -18.03
CA THR A 54 0.06 -34.18 -17.46
C THR A 54 -0.60 -33.42 -16.29
N PRO A 55 -0.04 -33.43 -15.07
CA PRO A 55 -0.66 -32.78 -13.93
C PRO A 55 -0.52 -31.26 -14.11
N HIS A 56 -1.39 -30.67 -14.91
CA HIS A 56 -1.43 -29.23 -15.09
C HIS A 56 -2.12 -28.64 -13.86
N GLY A 57 -1.36 -27.86 -13.09
CA GLY A 57 -1.92 -27.09 -11.98
C GLY A 57 -2.99 -26.11 -12.47
N HIS A 58 -3.80 -25.64 -11.53
CA HIS A 58 -4.82 -24.64 -11.78
C HIS A 58 -4.16 -23.26 -11.95
N PRO A 59 -4.43 -22.54 -13.06
CA PRO A 59 -3.97 -21.17 -13.21
C PRO A 59 -4.50 -20.29 -12.08
N HIS A 60 -3.62 -19.46 -11.55
CA HIS A 60 -3.93 -18.57 -10.45
C HIS A 60 -3.10 -17.29 -10.46
N SER A 61 -3.48 -16.35 -9.61
CA SER A 61 -2.78 -15.08 -9.45
C SER A 61 -2.74 -14.63 -8.00
N SER A 62 -1.74 -13.82 -7.68
CA SER A 62 -1.54 -13.21 -6.38
C SER A 62 -0.91 -11.83 -6.52
N HIS A 63 -0.74 -11.12 -5.41
CA HIS A 63 0.04 -9.88 -5.40
C HIS A 63 1.50 -10.06 -5.82
N TRP A 64 2.03 -11.28 -5.79
CA TRP A 64 3.44 -11.61 -6.03
C TRP A 64 3.72 -12.18 -7.41
N GLY A 65 2.69 -12.45 -8.22
CA GLY A 65 2.89 -13.18 -9.48
C GLY A 65 1.68 -13.97 -9.93
N ALA A 66 1.65 -14.29 -11.22
CA ALA A 66 0.85 -15.38 -11.76
C ALA A 66 1.59 -16.71 -11.58
N PHE A 67 0.84 -17.80 -11.37
CA PHE A 67 1.39 -19.14 -11.16
C PHE A 67 0.34 -20.21 -11.45
N ASP A 68 0.78 -21.45 -11.59
CA ASP A 68 -0.08 -22.63 -11.55
C ASP A 68 0.07 -23.31 -10.19
N ALA A 69 -1.03 -23.82 -9.63
CA ALA A 69 -1.00 -24.52 -8.34
C ALA A 69 -1.78 -25.83 -8.34
N ALA A 70 -1.27 -26.83 -7.62
CA ALA A 70 -1.93 -28.12 -7.45
C ALA A 70 -1.74 -28.63 -6.01
N VAL A 71 -2.77 -29.31 -5.49
CA VAL A 71 -2.68 -30.00 -4.20
C VAL A 71 -1.99 -31.35 -4.41
N ARG A 72 -0.95 -31.61 -3.63
CA ARG A 72 -0.24 -32.89 -3.60
C ARG A 72 -1.07 -33.97 -2.90
N PRO A 73 -0.82 -35.27 -3.18
CA PRO A 73 -1.51 -36.37 -2.50
C PRO A 73 -1.37 -36.38 -0.97
N ASP A 74 -0.31 -35.76 -0.43
CA ASP A 74 -0.07 -35.62 1.01
C ASP A 74 -0.74 -34.39 1.64
N GLY A 75 -1.54 -33.64 0.86
CA GLY A 75 -2.20 -32.40 1.28
C GLY A 75 -1.32 -31.16 1.19
N GLY A 76 -0.07 -31.28 0.72
CA GLY A 76 0.79 -30.14 0.43
C GLY A 76 0.35 -29.34 -0.81
N LEU A 77 0.96 -28.18 -1.03
CA LEU A 77 0.71 -27.35 -2.20
C LEU A 77 1.98 -27.28 -3.06
N ASP A 78 1.85 -27.56 -4.36
CA ASP A 78 2.86 -27.26 -5.37
C ASP A 78 2.49 -25.96 -6.07
N VAL A 79 3.45 -25.04 -6.16
CA VAL A 79 3.28 -23.72 -6.79
C VAL A 79 4.37 -23.53 -7.82
N THR A 80 3.98 -23.39 -9.08
CA THR A 80 4.89 -23.18 -10.20
C THR A 80 4.71 -21.77 -10.76
N PRO A 81 5.70 -20.87 -10.64
CA PRO A 81 5.60 -19.52 -11.18
C PRO A 81 5.34 -19.52 -12.70
N ASP A 82 4.64 -18.49 -13.20
CA ASP A 82 4.40 -18.34 -14.64
C ASP A 82 5.74 -18.25 -15.40
N PRO A 83 6.04 -19.17 -16.34
CA PRO A 83 7.31 -19.18 -17.06
C PRO A 83 7.50 -17.96 -18.00
N ARG A 84 6.46 -17.16 -18.21
CA ARG A 84 6.51 -15.91 -18.98
C ARG A 84 6.99 -14.72 -18.15
N ASP A 85 7.08 -14.87 -16.85
CA ASP A 85 7.61 -13.87 -15.95
C ASP A 85 9.15 -13.92 -15.98
N PRO A 86 9.85 -12.84 -16.40
CA PRO A 86 11.31 -12.84 -16.46
C PRO A 86 11.98 -12.84 -15.08
N HIS A 87 11.24 -12.55 -14.00
CA HIS A 87 11.79 -12.50 -12.65
C HIS A 87 10.73 -12.83 -11.59
N PRO A 88 10.24 -14.09 -11.54
CA PRO A 88 9.18 -14.50 -10.62
C PRO A 88 9.59 -14.29 -9.16
N ALA A 89 8.64 -13.87 -8.32
CA ALA A 89 8.92 -13.59 -6.93
C ALA A 89 9.09 -14.86 -6.09
N ASP A 90 10.19 -14.93 -5.32
CA ASP A 90 10.42 -15.99 -4.33
C ASP A 90 9.33 -16.04 -3.23
N LEU A 91 8.55 -14.96 -3.09
CA LEU A 91 7.45 -14.83 -2.15
C LEU A 91 6.36 -15.90 -2.35
N LEU A 92 6.27 -16.50 -3.54
CA LEU A 92 5.38 -17.63 -3.82
C LEU A 92 5.69 -18.86 -2.95
N ARG A 93 6.92 -19.01 -2.45
CA ARG A 93 7.32 -20.08 -1.51
C ARG A 93 6.60 -20.02 -0.16
N ASN A 94 5.98 -18.89 0.18
CA ASN A 94 5.18 -18.77 1.39
C ASN A 94 3.76 -19.32 1.23
N LEU A 95 3.23 -19.45 0.01
CA LEU A 95 1.84 -19.85 -0.26
C LEU A 95 1.42 -21.18 0.37
N PRO A 96 2.27 -22.24 0.42
CA PRO A 96 1.88 -23.48 1.08
C PRO A 96 1.44 -23.30 2.54
N ALA A 97 1.95 -22.27 3.23
CA ALA A 97 1.56 -22.00 4.61
C ALA A 97 0.13 -21.46 4.76
N ALA A 98 -0.49 -20.97 3.69
CA ALA A 98 -1.89 -20.51 3.69
C ALA A 98 -2.90 -21.65 3.98
N LEU A 99 -2.49 -22.90 3.71
CA LEU A 99 -3.28 -24.11 3.98
C LEU A 99 -2.85 -24.81 5.29
N GLY A 100 -1.85 -24.28 5.99
CA GLY A 100 -1.32 -24.88 7.21
C GLY A 100 -2.34 -24.81 8.37
N PRO A 101 -2.55 -25.90 9.12
CA PRO A 101 -3.59 -25.92 10.16
C PRO A 101 -3.18 -25.20 11.47
N ARG A 102 -1.90 -24.82 11.63
CA ARG A 102 -1.34 -24.36 12.91
C ARG A 102 -1.98 -23.08 13.44
N ASP A 103 -2.26 -22.15 12.54
CA ASP A 103 -2.78 -20.82 12.84
C ASP A 103 -4.03 -20.49 12.03
N ARG A 104 -4.67 -21.48 11.39
CA ARG A 104 -5.92 -21.29 10.65
C ARG A 104 -7.12 -21.07 11.58
N VAL A 105 -8.00 -20.15 11.24
CA VAL A 105 -9.33 -20.04 11.87
C VAL A 105 -10.24 -21.10 11.24
N LEU A 106 -10.58 -22.14 12.01
CA LEU A 106 -11.33 -23.29 11.48
C LEU A 106 -12.85 -23.15 11.58
N THR A 107 -13.35 -22.41 12.57
CA THR A 107 -14.78 -22.19 12.83
C THR A 107 -14.98 -20.74 13.29
N PRO A 108 -16.22 -20.20 13.28
CA PRO A 108 -16.47 -18.92 13.91
C PRO A 108 -16.17 -18.97 15.40
N HIS A 109 -15.65 -17.87 15.93
CA HIS A 109 -15.34 -17.72 17.34
C HIS A 109 -15.87 -16.41 17.88
N VAL A 110 -16.33 -16.44 19.13
CA VAL A 110 -16.74 -15.25 19.89
C VAL A 110 -15.89 -15.19 21.15
N ARG A 111 -15.35 -14.02 21.47
CA ARG A 111 -14.60 -13.77 22.69
C ARG A 111 -15.50 -14.01 23.90
N ARG A 112 -15.00 -14.79 24.87
CA ARG A 112 -15.74 -15.23 26.05
C ARG A 112 -16.40 -14.06 26.79
N GLY A 113 -15.63 -13.01 27.10
CA GLY A 113 -16.15 -11.84 27.81
C GLY A 113 -17.29 -11.14 27.08
N TRP A 114 -17.26 -11.07 25.74
CA TRP A 114 -18.36 -10.50 24.96
C TRP A 114 -19.60 -11.41 24.98
N LEU A 115 -19.41 -12.73 24.90
CA LEU A 115 -20.52 -13.69 24.94
C LEU A 115 -21.23 -13.71 26.30
N GLU A 116 -20.46 -13.62 27.39
CA GLU A 116 -20.98 -13.70 28.77
C GLU A 116 -21.58 -12.38 29.26
N HIS A 117 -21.03 -11.24 28.85
CA HIS A 117 -21.42 -9.92 29.37
C HIS A 117 -22.13 -9.01 28.34
N GLY A 118 -22.13 -9.41 27.07
CA GLY A 118 -22.67 -8.62 25.96
C GLY A 118 -21.71 -7.54 25.44
N PRO A 119 -22.18 -6.71 24.48
CA PRO A 119 -21.40 -5.63 23.88
C PRO A 119 -20.99 -4.56 24.89
N GLY A 120 -19.74 -4.08 24.77
CA GLY A 120 -19.24 -2.98 25.58
C GLY A 120 -17.72 -2.81 25.50
N PRO A 121 -17.18 -1.68 25.97
CA PRO A 121 -15.75 -1.49 26.12
C PRO A 121 -15.15 -2.55 27.06
N ASP A 122 -14.06 -3.18 26.66
CA ASP A 122 -13.44 -4.25 27.44
C ASP A 122 -11.91 -4.24 27.32
N PRO A 123 -11.17 -3.97 28.40
CA PRO A 123 -9.71 -3.98 28.39
C PRO A 123 -9.10 -5.38 28.24
N ALA A 124 -9.89 -6.46 28.36
CA ALA A 124 -9.42 -7.84 28.19
C ALA A 124 -9.26 -8.27 26.72
N ARG A 125 -9.69 -7.45 25.74
CA ARG A 125 -9.46 -7.74 24.31
C ARG A 125 -7.97 -7.97 24.02
N GLY A 126 -7.65 -9.08 23.36
CA GLY A 126 -6.27 -9.50 23.09
C GLY A 126 -5.63 -10.36 24.17
N THR A 127 -6.29 -10.55 25.32
CA THR A 127 -5.83 -11.42 26.42
C THR A 127 -6.88 -12.43 26.88
N ASP A 128 -8.13 -12.26 26.46
CA ASP A 128 -9.26 -13.14 26.75
C ASP A 128 -9.33 -14.32 25.77
N ASP A 129 -10.05 -15.37 26.16
CA ASP A 129 -10.25 -16.57 25.36
C ASP A 129 -11.34 -16.40 24.30
N HIS A 130 -11.25 -17.19 23.23
CA HIS A 130 -12.25 -17.29 22.18
C HIS A 130 -12.98 -18.63 22.26
N VAL A 131 -14.31 -18.60 22.21
CA VAL A 131 -15.18 -19.78 22.24
C VAL A 131 -15.69 -20.05 20.83
N PRO A 132 -15.59 -21.29 20.30
CA PRO A 132 -16.16 -21.63 19.01
C PRO A 132 -17.69 -21.53 19.06
N VAL A 133 -18.28 -20.91 18.04
CA VAL A 133 -19.73 -20.73 17.90
C VAL A 133 -20.15 -21.15 16.49
N PRO A 134 -21.18 -22.00 16.33
CA PRO A 134 -21.68 -22.40 15.02
C PRO A 134 -22.17 -21.21 14.16
N TRP A 135 -22.09 -21.37 12.83
CA TRP A 135 -22.50 -20.33 11.88
C TRP A 135 -23.97 -19.88 12.03
N ASP A 136 -24.88 -20.82 12.33
CA ASP A 136 -26.31 -20.58 12.54
C ASP A 136 -26.61 -19.80 13.83
N GLU A 137 -25.67 -19.78 14.78
CA GLU A 137 -25.76 -18.97 15.99
C GLU A 137 -25.07 -17.60 15.83
N VAL A 138 -23.87 -17.57 15.23
CA VAL A 138 -23.06 -16.35 15.14
C VAL A 138 -23.64 -15.31 14.17
N ILE A 139 -24.28 -15.75 13.07
CA ILE A 139 -24.83 -14.82 12.07
C ILE A 139 -26.01 -14.03 12.64
N PRO A 140 -27.05 -14.64 13.25
CA PRO A 140 -28.10 -13.88 13.92
C PRO A 140 -27.58 -13.03 15.08
N LEU A 141 -26.56 -13.50 15.81
CA LEU A 141 -25.93 -12.75 16.90
C LEU A 141 -25.29 -11.45 16.41
N LEU A 142 -24.47 -11.52 15.36
CA LEU A 142 -23.83 -10.35 14.76
C LEU A 142 -24.84 -9.44 14.06
N ALA A 143 -25.84 -10.00 13.36
CA ALA A 143 -26.89 -9.21 12.75
C ALA A 143 -27.65 -8.35 13.79
N ARG A 144 -28.00 -8.92 14.95
CA ARG A 144 -28.62 -8.16 16.06
C ARG A 144 -27.72 -7.06 16.58
N GLU A 145 -26.41 -7.28 16.67
CA GLU A 145 -25.47 -6.26 17.16
C GLU A 145 -25.30 -5.11 16.15
N LEU A 146 -25.16 -5.43 14.86
CA LEU A 146 -25.16 -4.42 13.80
C LEU A 146 -26.47 -3.60 13.81
N ASP A 147 -27.61 -4.26 13.98
CA ASP A 147 -28.92 -3.61 14.08
C ASP A 147 -29.02 -2.72 15.32
N ARG A 148 -28.56 -3.19 16.49
CA ARG A 148 -28.51 -2.40 17.73
C ARG A 148 -27.68 -1.13 17.53
N VAL A 149 -26.48 -1.25 16.98
CA VAL A 149 -25.58 -0.11 16.81
C VAL A 149 -26.18 0.91 15.83
N ARG A 150 -26.67 0.47 14.66
CA ARG A 150 -27.27 1.39 13.69
C ARG A 150 -28.54 2.07 14.21
N THR A 151 -29.37 1.36 14.98
CA THR A 151 -30.65 1.91 15.47
C THR A 151 -30.47 2.80 16.71
N ALA A 152 -29.57 2.45 17.63
CA ALA A 152 -29.35 3.20 18.86
C ALA A 152 -28.36 4.36 18.72
N HIS A 153 -27.36 4.25 17.82
CA HIS A 153 -26.27 5.23 17.69
C HIS A 153 -26.14 5.83 16.28
N GLY A 154 -26.83 5.26 15.28
CA GLY A 154 -26.71 5.66 13.89
C GLY A 154 -25.47 5.08 13.20
N ASN A 155 -25.47 5.10 11.86
CA ASN A 155 -24.41 4.50 11.05
C ASN A 155 -23.04 5.18 11.17
N ARG A 156 -22.98 6.43 11.66
CA ARG A 156 -21.72 7.11 12.02
C ARG A 156 -20.97 6.45 13.18
N ALA A 157 -21.61 5.56 13.93
CA ALA A 157 -20.99 4.80 15.00
C ALA A 157 -20.35 3.48 14.52
N ILE A 158 -20.47 3.15 13.23
CA ILE A 158 -19.84 1.99 12.62
C ILE A 158 -18.60 2.46 11.87
N PHE A 159 -17.43 1.99 12.30
CA PHE A 159 -16.19 2.19 11.56
C PHE A 159 -15.94 1.00 10.63
N GLY A 160 -15.95 1.30 9.33
CA GLY A 160 -15.76 0.32 8.25
C GLY A 160 -14.62 0.68 7.30
N GLY A 161 -13.69 1.56 7.71
CA GLY A 161 -12.56 1.98 6.87
C GLY A 161 -11.65 0.83 6.43
N SER A 162 -11.53 -0.21 7.28
CA SER A 162 -11.02 -1.55 6.94
C SER A 162 -9.73 -1.59 6.10
N TYR A 163 -8.77 -0.70 6.35
CA TYR A 163 -7.54 -0.61 5.55
C TYR A 163 -6.73 -1.91 5.62
N GLY A 164 -6.17 -2.31 4.48
CA GLY A 164 -5.47 -3.58 4.30
C GLY A 164 -5.17 -3.87 2.84
N TRP A 165 -4.30 -4.85 2.60
CA TRP A 165 -3.97 -5.28 1.23
C TRP A 165 -4.91 -6.36 0.70
N GLY A 166 -5.71 -7.00 1.56
CA GLY A 166 -6.57 -8.12 1.17
C GLY A 166 -5.80 -9.21 0.43
N SER A 167 -6.40 -9.72 -0.63
CA SER A 167 -5.73 -10.60 -1.60
C SER A 167 -6.08 -10.15 -3.02
N ALA A 168 -5.33 -10.64 -4.01
CA ALA A 168 -5.70 -10.48 -5.41
C ALA A 168 -7.05 -11.15 -5.70
N GLY A 169 -7.78 -10.60 -6.67
CA GLY A 169 -9.15 -10.98 -7.00
C GLY A 169 -10.00 -9.75 -7.30
N ARG A 170 -10.80 -9.78 -8.36
CA ARG A 170 -11.65 -8.66 -8.77
C ARG A 170 -13.01 -8.68 -8.09
N PHE A 171 -13.55 -9.86 -7.81
CA PHE A 171 -14.81 -10.00 -7.11
C PHE A 171 -14.61 -10.12 -5.60
N HIS A 172 -13.77 -11.05 -5.12
CA HIS A 172 -13.56 -11.28 -3.69
C HIS A 172 -12.54 -10.32 -3.07
N HIS A 173 -12.43 -9.10 -3.60
CA HIS A 173 -11.68 -8.02 -2.96
C HIS A 173 -12.39 -7.62 -1.66
N ALA A 174 -11.85 -8.07 -0.52
CA ALA A 174 -12.39 -7.91 0.83
C ALA A 174 -12.97 -6.52 1.13
N GLN A 175 -12.20 -5.45 0.89
CA GLN A 175 -12.66 -4.07 1.12
C GLN A 175 -13.85 -3.70 0.24
N SER A 176 -13.87 -4.14 -1.02
CA SER A 176 -15.03 -3.88 -1.89
C SER A 176 -16.28 -4.56 -1.37
N GLN A 177 -16.16 -5.77 -0.84
CA GLN A 177 -17.28 -6.54 -0.30
C GLN A 177 -17.85 -5.88 0.96
N ILE A 178 -16.99 -5.53 1.94
CA ILE A 178 -17.46 -4.88 3.17
C ILE A 178 -18.03 -3.48 2.92
N HIS A 179 -17.42 -2.68 2.02
CA HIS A 179 -17.95 -1.37 1.68
C HIS A 179 -19.31 -1.46 0.99
N ARG A 180 -19.49 -2.43 0.08
CA ARG A 180 -20.80 -2.68 -0.53
C ARG A 180 -21.84 -3.05 0.52
N PHE A 181 -21.51 -3.98 1.41
CA PHE A 181 -22.40 -4.40 2.50
C PHE A 181 -22.80 -3.22 3.39
N LEU A 182 -21.84 -2.43 3.88
CA LEU A 182 -22.12 -1.30 4.75
C LEU A 182 -22.88 -0.17 4.04
N ASN A 183 -22.62 0.06 2.75
CA ASN A 183 -23.40 1.02 1.96
C ASN A 183 -24.86 0.56 1.82
N CYS A 184 -25.11 -0.73 1.58
CA CYS A 184 -26.47 -1.30 1.58
C CYS A 184 -27.14 -1.22 2.96
N LEU A 185 -26.36 -1.25 4.06
CA LEU A 185 -26.85 -1.10 5.44
C LEU A 185 -27.14 0.35 5.83
N GLY A 186 -26.79 1.31 4.96
CA GLY A 186 -27.05 2.75 5.13
C GLY A 186 -25.80 3.58 5.45
N GLY A 187 -24.61 3.07 5.19
CA GLY A 187 -23.33 3.80 5.33
C GLY A 187 -22.57 3.52 6.62
N TYR A 188 -21.41 4.17 6.74
CA TYR A 188 -20.45 3.97 7.83
C TYR A 188 -19.42 5.11 7.88
N THR A 189 -18.75 5.32 9.02
CA THR A 189 -17.57 6.21 9.09
C THR A 189 -16.39 5.56 8.39
N ARG A 190 -15.89 6.23 7.34
CA ARG A 190 -14.81 5.74 6.47
C ARG A 190 -13.44 6.30 6.86
N SER A 191 -12.41 5.82 6.18
CA SER A 191 -11.09 6.47 6.17
C SER A 191 -10.75 7.09 4.81
N VAL A 192 -9.87 8.09 4.79
CA VAL A 192 -9.28 8.67 3.57
C VAL A 192 -7.77 8.40 3.51
N ASN A 193 -7.23 8.48 2.29
CA ASN A 193 -5.83 8.24 1.96
C ASN A 193 -5.39 6.80 2.28
N SER A 194 -4.08 6.58 2.45
CA SER A 194 -3.51 5.25 2.72
C SER A 194 -2.27 5.37 3.59
N TYR A 195 -1.86 4.28 4.24
CA TYR A 195 -0.56 4.22 4.92
C TYR A 195 0.63 4.30 3.95
N SER A 196 0.40 4.16 2.65
CA SER A 196 1.45 4.31 1.63
C SER A 196 1.65 5.76 1.20
N LEU A 197 0.59 6.58 1.19
CA LEU A 197 0.55 7.88 0.50
C LEU A 197 -0.13 8.99 1.32
N GLY A 198 -0.20 8.82 2.65
CA GLY A 198 -0.94 9.69 3.56
C GLY A 198 -0.62 11.19 3.39
N ALA A 199 0.66 11.54 3.28
CA ALA A 199 1.10 12.91 3.03
C ALA A 199 1.13 13.27 1.54
N ALA A 200 1.62 12.36 0.69
CA ALA A 200 1.79 12.63 -0.73
C ALA A 200 0.49 12.98 -1.46
N THR A 201 -0.59 12.22 -1.24
CA THR A 201 -1.86 12.46 -1.94
C THR A 201 -2.46 13.82 -1.59
N THR A 202 -2.35 14.24 -0.33
CA THR A 202 -2.83 15.56 0.10
C THR A 202 -1.97 16.67 -0.49
N LEU A 203 -0.64 16.57 -0.37
CA LEU A 203 0.27 17.59 -0.88
C LEU A 203 0.19 17.77 -2.41
N LEU A 204 0.20 16.68 -3.18
CA LEU A 204 0.26 16.77 -4.65
C LEU A 204 -0.95 17.49 -5.25
N ARG A 205 -2.14 17.40 -4.62
CA ARG A 205 -3.33 18.17 -5.01
C ARG A 205 -3.11 19.67 -4.98
N HIS A 206 -2.27 20.15 -4.06
CA HIS A 206 -1.94 21.57 -3.94
C HIS A 206 -0.73 21.98 -4.78
N VAL A 207 0.18 21.06 -5.09
CA VAL A 207 1.46 21.37 -5.77
C VAL A 207 1.39 21.17 -7.28
N VAL A 208 0.74 20.09 -7.73
CA VAL A 208 0.61 19.72 -9.15
C VAL A 208 -0.84 19.45 -9.58
N GLY A 209 -1.79 19.53 -8.64
CA GLY A 209 -3.23 19.51 -8.90
C GLY A 209 -3.88 18.11 -8.84
N ASP A 210 -3.10 17.04 -8.99
CA ASP A 210 -3.64 15.68 -9.07
C ASP A 210 -2.66 14.59 -8.55
N ASP A 211 -3.04 13.32 -8.72
CA ASP A 211 -2.25 12.15 -8.32
C ASP A 211 -1.43 11.55 -9.48
N ALA A 212 -1.36 12.20 -10.64
CA ALA A 212 -0.70 11.67 -11.83
C ALA A 212 0.76 11.22 -11.60
N PRO A 213 1.58 11.88 -10.76
CA PRO A 213 2.93 11.42 -10.44
C PRO A 213 2.99 10.06 -9.74
N ILE A 214 1.89 9.61 -9.13
CA ILE A 214 1.75 8.32 -8.46
C ILE A 214 1.02 7.34 -9.38
N SER A 215 -0.11 7.76 -9.93
CA SER A 215 -1.05 6.87 -10.61
C SER A 215 -0.65 6.56 -12.06
N ASN A 216 0.08 7.48 -12.69
CA ASN A 216 0.44 7.45 -14.10
C ASN A 216 1.84 8.07 -14.40
N PRO A 217 2.91 7.74 -13.64
CA PRO A 217 4.24 8.31 -13.87
C PRO A 217 4.80 7.94 -15.24
N THR A 218 5.89 8.61 -15.65
CA THR A 218 6.67 8.22 -16.84
C THR A 218 7.10 6.75 -16.70
N PRO A 219 6.82 5.86 -17.67
CA PRO A 219 7.20 4.46 -17.55
C PRO A 219 8.72 4.26 -17.47
N LEU A 220 9.13 3.22 -16.74
CA LEU A 220 10.53 2.82 -16.60
C LEU A 220 11.17 2.48 -17.94
N SER A 221 10.41 2.05 -18.96
CA SER A 221 10.90 1.90 -20.34
C SER A 221 11.44 3.22 -20.91
N VAL A 222 10.69 4.31 -20.78
CA VAL A 222 11.13 5.65 -21.23
C VAL A 222 12.37 6.10 -20.44
N LEU A 223 12.40 5.88 -19.13
CA LEU A 223 13.56 6.22 -18.30
C LEU A 223 14.78 5.36 -18.67
N ALA A 224 14.54 4.08 -18.89
CA ALA A 224 15.51 3.12 -19.36
C ALA A 224 15.90 3.30 -20.82
N GLU A 225 15.38 4.30 -21.54
CA GLU A 225 15.82 4.72 -22.88
C GLU A 225 16.52 6.08 -22.85
N HIS A 226 16.08 7.01 -21.99
CA HIS A 226 16.45 8.42 -22.10
C HIS A 226 17.21 9.01 -20.89
N THR A 227 17.10 8.43 -19.69
CA THR A 227 17.70 9.04 -18.49
C THR A 227 19.22 8.88 -18.47
N GLY A 228 19.95 9.97 -18.30
CA GLY A 228 21.41 9.98 -18.13
C GLY A 228 21.84 9.82 -16.68
N LEU A 229 21.06 10.37 -15.74
CA LEU A 229 21.32 10.30 -14.30
C LEU A 229 20.03 10.03 -13.52
N PHE A 230 20.04 8.98 -12.71
CA PHE A 230 19.01 8.72 -11.70
C PHE A 230 19.51 9.23 -10.34
N LEU A 231 18.80 10.20 -9.77
CA LEU A 231 19.00 10.65 -8.39
C LEU A 231 17.86 10.06 -7.54
N CYS A 232 18.16 9.04 -6.74
CA CYS A 232 17.17 8.24 -6.04
C CYS A 232 17.16 8.55 -4.54
N PHE A 233 16.22 9.37 -4.09
CA PHE A 233 15.99 9.62 -2.67
C PHE A 233 15.10 8.53 -2.06
N GLY A 234 15.62 7.85 -1.03
CA GLY A 234 15.01 6.65 -0.45
C GLY A 234 15.04 5.42 -1.36
N GLY A 235 15.79 5.49 -2.47
CA GLY A 235 16.07 4.39 -3.42
C GLY A 235 14.91 3.92 -4.29
N MET A 236 15.16 2.78 -4.95
CA MET A 236 14.21 2.03 -5.78
C MET A 236 14.40 0.52 -5.53
N PRO A 237 14.09 0.04 -4.31
CA PRO A 237 14.49 -1.29 -3.85
C PRO A 237 13.82 -2.41 -4.65
N ALA A 238 14.62 -3.35 -5.16
CA ALA A 238 14.14 -4.47 -5.98
C ALA A 238 13.14 -5.38 -5.25
N LYS A 239 13.29 -5.53 -3.92
CA LYS A 239 12.35 -6.31 -3.08
C LYS A 239 10.90 -5.85 -3.22
N ASN A 240 10.67 -4.54 -3.32
CA ASN A 240 9.34 -3.97 -3.39
C ASN A 240 8.73 -4.12 -4.80
N THR A 241 9.56 -4.27 -5.84
CA THR A 241 9.05 -4.48 -7.20
C THR A 241 8.47 -5.87 -7.41
N GLN A 242 8.66 -6.80 -6.46
CA GLN A 242 8.10 -8.16 -6.46
C GLN A 242 6.61 -8.23 -6.08
N VAL A 243 5.98 -7.08 -5.84
CA VAL A 243 4.59 -7.03 -5.37
C VAL A 243 3.81 -5.96 -6.13
N ASN A 244 2.59 -6.27 -6.53
CA ASN A 244 1.61 -5.29 -7.00
C ASN A 244 0.19 -5.63 -6.53
N ALA A 245 -0.55 -4.61 -6.09
CA ALA A 245 -1.95 -4.79 -5.68
C ALA A 245 -2.81 -5.30 -6.86
N GLY A 246 -3.61 -6.34 -6.61
CA GLY A 246 -4.45 -7.00 -7.61
C GLY A 246 -3.75 -7.98 -8.57
N GLY A 247 -2.43 -7.94 -8.68
CA GLY A 247 -1.65 -8.88 -9.52
C GLY A 247 -0.50 -8.24 -10.29
N ILE A 248 0.46 -9.06 -10.68
CA ILE A 248 1.55 -8.73 -11.61
C ILE A 248 1.97 -9.99 -12.37
N SER A 249 1.72 -10.06 -13.68
CA SER A 249 2.09 -11.24 -14.47
C SER A 249 3.54 -11.22 -14.96
N ARG A 250 4.23 -10.06 -14.90
CA ARG A 250 5.61 -9.89 -15.38
C ARG A 250 6.40 -8.88 -14.57
N HIS A 251 7.46 -9.32 -13.90
CA HIS A 251 8.37 -8.47 -13.14
C HIS A 251 9.48 -7.88 -14.02
N ARG A 252 9.26 -6.67 -14.56
CA ARG A 252 10.16 -6.05 -15.55
C ARG A 252 11.12 -5.01 -15.01
N ALA A 253 10.90 -4.49 -13.80
CA ALA A 253 11.62 -3.34 -13.27
C ALA A 253 13.15 -3.56 -13.23
N ALA A 254 13.63 -4.69 -12.71
CA ALA A 254 15.05 -5.00 -12.63
C ALA A 254 15.73 -4.99 -14.01
N GLY A 255 15.10 -5.63 -15.01
CA GLY A 255 15.62 -5.65 -16.37
C GLY A 255 15.71 -4.27 -17.02
N LEU A 256 14.73 -3.40 -16.76
CA LEU A 256 14.73 -2.03 -17.28
C LEU A 256 15.81 -1.15 -16.63
N LEU A 257 16.03 -1.29 -15.32
CA LEU A 257 17.09 -0.55 -14.63
C LEU A 257 18.49 -1.00 -15.08
N ARG A 258 18.70 -2.32 -15.26
CA ARG A 258 19.92 -2.85 -15.88
C ARG A 258 20.14 -2.30 -17.28
N ALA A 259 19.10 -2.28 -18.12
CA ALA A 259 19.21 -1.72 -19.47
C ALA A 259 19.60 -0.24 -19.46
N ALA A 260 19.09 0.54 -18.49
CA ALA A 260 19.48 1.93 -18.32
C ALA A 260 20.97 2.06 -17.95
N ARG A 261 21.44 1.24 -17.00
CA ARG A 261 22.85 1.17 -16.58
C ARG A 261 23.75 0.76 -17.74
N ASP A 262 23.38 -0.26 -18.51
CA ASP A 262 24.17 -0.75 -19.64
C ASP A 262 24.24 0.24 -20.82
N ARG A 263 23.24 1.12 -20.98
CA ARG A 263 23.36 2.29 -21.88
C ARG A 263 24.42 3.29 -21.40
N GLY A 264 24.71 3.33 -20.10
CA GLY A 264 25.59 4.30 -19.46
C GLY A 264 24.86 5.31 -18.57
N ALA A 265 23.61 5.05 -18.16
CA ALA A 265 22.96 5.86 -17.14
C ALA A 265 23.68 5.70 -15.80
N ARG A 266 23.89 6.82 -15.10
CA ARG A 266 24.46 6.82 -13.76
C ARG A 266 23.38 6.76 -12.69
N PHE A 267 23.69 6.14 -11.56
CA PHE A 267 22.80 6.03 -10.41
C PHE A 267 23.47 6.67 -9.18
N ILE A 268 22.74 7.53 -8.48
CA ILE A 268 23.13 8.09 -7.18
C ILE A 268 22.02 7.76 -6.21
N LEU A 269 22.35 6.98 -5.18
CA LEU A 269 21.46 6.61 -4.10
C LEU A 269 21.62 7.57 -2.93
N VAL A 270 20.54 8.24 -2.55
CA VAL A 270 20.45 8.99 -1.29
C VAL A 270 19.57 8.19 -0.33
N SER A 271 20.18 7.37 0.52
CA SER A 271 19.47 6.54 1.51
C SER A 271 20.40 6.11 2.65
N PRO A 272 19.91 5.95 3.90
CA PRO A 272 20.69 5.32 4.97
C PRO A 272 21.00 3.83 4.72
N LEU A 273 20.38 3.19 3.73
CA LEU A 273 20.57 1.78 3.38
C LEU A 273 21.14 1.67 1.96
N ARG A 274 22.32 1.03 1.80
CA ARG A 274 22.98 0.86 0.50
C ARG A 274 22.16 -0.01 -0.46
N ASP A 275 21.46 -1.00 0.09
CA ASP A 275 20.65 -1.98 -0.64
C ASP A 275 19.23 -1.48 -1.00
N ASP A 276 18.95 -0.19 -0.81
CA ASP A 276 17.77 0.45 -1.41
C ASP A 276 17.91 0.65 -2.94
N LEU A 277 19.06 0.33 -3.51
CA LEU A 277 19.24 -0.02 -4.92
C LEU A 277 19.97 -1.35 -5.04
N ALA A 278 19.76 -2.05 -6.15
CA ALA A 278 20.48 -3.29 -6.42
C ALA A 278 21.96 -2.99 -6.68
N ASP A 279 22.86 -3.80 -6.08
CA ASP A 279 24.32 -3.62 -6.20
C ASP A 279 24.79 -3.60 -7.68
N GLU A 280 24.13 -4.35 -8.56
CA GLU A 280 24.44 -4.40 -10.00
C GLU A 280 24.26 -3.07 -10.75
N LEU A 281 23.61 -2.08 -10.14
CA LEU A 281 23.46 -0.74 -10.72
C LEU A 281 24.67 0.16 -10.47
N ASP A 282 25.67 -0.30 -9.69
CA ASP A 282 26.92 0.41 -9.40
C ASP A 282 26.67 1.85 -8.91
N ALA A 283 25.65 2.03 -8.07
CA ALA A 283 25.22 3.36 -7.62
C ALA A 283 26.24 3.99 -6.66
N GLU A 284 26.46 5.30 -6.81
CA GLU A 284 27.13 6.09 -5.77
C GLU A 284 26.21 6.16 -4.54
N TRP A 285 26.69 5.71 -3.38
CA TRP A 285 25.91 5.72 -2.15
C TRP A 285 26.23 6.94 -1.29
N LEU A 286 25.23 7.82 -1.16
CA LEU A 286 25.21 8.95 -0.23
C LEU A 286 24.26 8.60 0.91
N ALA A 287 24.81 8.43 2.12
CA ALA A 287 24.04 8.00 3.29
C ALA A 287 23.71 9.19 4.20
N PRO A 288 22.60 9.92 4.01
CA PRO A 288 22.24 10.99 4.94
C PRO A 288 21.76 10.44 6.29
N VAL A 289 21.73 11.30 7.30
CA VAL A 289 20.98 11.06 8.55
C VAL A 289 19.48 10.91 8.20
N PRO A 290 18.78 9.86 8.65
CA PRO A 290 17.36 9.68 8.32
C PRO A 290 16.50 10.88 8.71
N GLY A 291 15.58 11.30 7.82
CA GLY A 291 14.67 12.42 8.06
C GLY A 291 15.25 13.80 7.72
N THR A 292 16.43 13.86 7.10
CA THR A 292 17.13 15.11 6.78
C THR A 292 17.17 15.44 5.28
N ASP A 293 16.45 14.65 4.47
CA ASP A 293 16.42 14.75 3.01
C ASP A 293 16.01 16.14 2.52
N THR A 294 15.04 16.79 3.19
CA THR A 294 14.62 18.16 2.89
C THR A 294 15.78 19.15 2.97
N ALA A 295 16.66 19.03 3.99
CA ALA A 295 17.81 19.92 4.12
C ALA A 295 18.80 19.74 2.97
N LEU A 296 19.08 18.49 2.59
CA LEU A 296 19.91 18.18 1.43
C LEU A 296 19.30 18.76 0.14
N MET A 297 18.01 18.54 -0.12
CA MET A 297 17.32 19.03 -1.32
C MET A 297 17.33 20.57 -1.39
N LEU A 298 17.06 21.25 -0.28
CA LEU A 298 17.12 22.73 -0.23
C LEU A 298 18.54 23.26 -0.46
N ALA A 299 19.58 22.53 -0.03
CA ALA A 299 20.96 22.91 -0.33
C ALA A 299 21.36 22.69 -1.79
N LEU A 300 20.83 21.66 -2.44
CA LEU A 300 20.96 21.50 -3.89
C LEU A 300 20.28 22.67 -4.61
N CYS A 301 19.04 23.02 -4.21
CA CYS A 301 18.33 24.19 -4.74
C CYS A 301 19.11 25.50 -4.53
N HIS A 302 19.70 25.69 -3.35
CA HIS A 302 20.52 26.88 -3.07
C HIS A 302 21.67 27.04 -4.05
N VAL A 303 22.43 25.98 -4.31
CA VAL A 303 23.57 26.03 -5.24
C VAL A 303 23.09 26.35 -6.66
N LEU A 304 22.01 25.73 -7.11
CA LEU A 304 21.45 26.00 -8.44
C LEU A 304 21.00 27.46 -8.60
N ILE A 305 20.38 28.05 -7.58
CA ILE A 305 19.88 29.42 -7.63
C ILE A 305 21.03 30.43 -7.51
N GLU A 306 21.91 30.26 -6.52
CA GLU A 306 23.01 31.20 -6.25
C GLU A 306 24.03 31.23 -7.39
N GLU A 307 24.31 30.10 -8.04
CA GLU A 307 25.20 30.02 -9.20
C GLU A 307 24.52 30.34 -10.54
N GLY A 308 23.21 30.63 -10.55
CA GLY A 308 22.46 30.91 -11.78
C GLY A 308 22.37 29.73 -12.74
N ARG A 309 22.40 28.49 -12.21
CA ARG A 309 22.39 27.23 -12.97
C ARG A 309 21.00 26.61 -13.17
N TYR A 310 19.95 27.21 -12.59
CA TYR A 310 18.58 26.76 -12.77
C TYR A 310 17.96 27.23 -14.10
N ASP A 311 16.94 26.53 -14.59
CA ASP A 311 16.18 26.91 -15.78
C ASP A 311 15.18 28.04 -15.47
N ALA A 312 15.65 29.27 -15.62
CA ALA A 312 14.85 30.46 -15.34
C ALA A 312 13.61 30.60 -16.26
N ASP A 313 13.65 30.08 -17.49
CA ASP A 313 12.49 30.13 -18.38
C ASP A 313 11.42 29.12 -17.94
N PHE A 314 11.84 27.90 -17.56
CA PHE A 314 10.91 26.91 -17.01
C PHE A 314 10.23 27.44 -15.75
N CYS A 315 11.00 27.93 -14.78
CA CYS A 315 10.45 28.49 -13.53
C CYS A 315 9.47 29.63 -13.80
N ARG A 316 9.78 30.55 -14.73
CA ARG A 316 8.90 31.68 -15.05
C ARG A 316 7.60 31.27 -15.73
N ARG A 317 7.63 30.23 -16.58
CA ARG A 317 6.46 29.83 -17.40
C ARG A 317 5.62 28.71 -16.80
N HIS A 318 6.21 27.84 -15.98
CA HIS A 318 5.57 26.61 -15.50
C HIS A 318 5.45 26.53 -13.99
N CYS A 319 6.01 27.49 -13.25
CA CYS A 319 5.91 27.52 -11.80
C CYS A 319 5.19 28.79 -11.33
N GLU A 320 4.55 28.67 -10.17
CA GLU A 320 4.02 29.76 -9.38
C GLU A 320 4.84 29.90 -8.10
N GLY A 321 5.09 31.14 -7.65
CA GLY A 321 5.74 31.37 -6.36
C GLY A 321 7.27 31.21 -6.29
N PHE A 322 7.97 31.14 -7.43
CA PHE A 322 9.42 30.99 -7.48
C PHE A 322 10.17 32.04 -6.65
N ASP A 323 9.80 33.33 -6.76
CA ASP A 323 10.51 34.40 -6.05
C ASP A 323 10.42 34.25 -4.52
N THR A 324 9.27 33.83 -4.00
CA THR A 324 9.08 33.56 -2.57
C THR A 324 9.97 32.41 -2.13
N PHE A 325 9.96 31.30 -2.86
CA PHE A 325 10.80 30.13 -2.58
C PHE A 325 12.30 30.47 -2.65
N ALA A 326 12.74 31.18 -3.70
CA ALA A 326 14.14 31.55 -3.89
C ALA A 326 14.64 32.46 -2.77
N ARG A 327 13.85 33.44 -2.31
CA ARG A 327 14.22 34.27 -1.16
C ARG A 327 14.40 33.42 0.11
N HIS A 328 13.53 32.44 0.35
CA HIS A 328 13.67 31.52 1.48
C HIS A 328 14.91 30.65 1.41
N VAL A 329 15.18 30.07 0.23
CA VAL A 329 16.35 29.21 0.03
C VAL A 329 17.65 29.99 0.21
N LEU A 330 17.71 31.22 -0.33
CA LEU A 330 18.89 32.10 -0.23
C LEU A 330 18.99 32.88 1.10
N GLY A 331 18.01 32.74 2.00
CA GLY A 331 17.97 33.50 3.27
C GLY A 331 17.73 35.00 3.11
N ARG A 332 17.14 35.43 1.99
CA ARG A 332 16.78 36.84 1.68
C ARG A 332 15.42 37.26 2.20
N ASP A 333 14.72 36.37 2.91
CA ASP A 333 13.47 36.62 3.64
C ASP A 333 13.68 36.71 5.16
N GLY A 334 14.93 36.65 5.63
CA GLY A 334 15.27 36.61 7.05
C GLY A 334 15.47 35.19 7.61
N SER A 335 15.20 34.15 6.81
CA SER A 335 15.55 32.77 7.18
C SER A 335 17.05 32.50 6.98
N THR A 336 17.55 31.41 7.57
CA THR A 336 18.93 30.96 7.34
C THR A 336 19.12 30.52 5.89
N ALA A 337 20.16 31.01 5.21
CA ALA A 337 20.50 30.55 3.86
C ALA A 337 20.79 29.04 3.87
N LYS A 338 20.14 28.30 2.96
CA LYS A 338 20.19 26.84 2.90
C LYS A 338 21.47 26.36 2.20
N THR A 339 22.64 26.86 2.60
CA THR A 339 23.92 26.55 1.94
C THR A 339 24.32 25.08 2.13
N PRO A 340 25.24 24.54 1.31
CA PRO A 340 25.83 23.22 1.57
C PRO A 340 26.47 23.08 2.96
N HIS A 341 27.14 24.13 3.47
CA HIS A 341 27.71 24.12 4.83
C HIS A 341 26.65 24.15 5.94
N TRP A 342 25.47 24.70 5.65
CA TRP A 342 24.32 24.61 6.55
C TRP A 342 23.74 23.19 6.58
N ALA A 343 23.65 22.52 5.43
CA ALA A 343 23.09 21.17 5.34
C ALA A 343 24.04 20.09 5.90
N GLU A 344 25.37 20.26 5.77
CA GLU A 344 26.36 19.27 6.22
C GLU A 344 26.17 18.78 7.67
N PRO A 345 26.07 19.64 8.70
CA PRO A 345 25.84 19.18 10.07
C PRO A 345 24.43 18.60 10.29
N ILE A 346 23.47 18.87 9.40
CA ILE A 346 22.10 18.35 9.50
C ILE A 346 22.02 16.96 8.89
N CYS A 347 22.41 16.81 7.62
CA CYS A 347 22.28 15.55 6.89
C CYS A 347 23.50 14.65 6.98
N GLY A 348 24.64 15.15 7.49
CA GLY A 348 25.87 14.38 7.65
C GLY A 348 26.61 14.08 6.33
N LEU A 349 26.30 14.79 5.24
CA LEU A 349 27.01 14.69 3.97
C LEU A 349 27.96 15.88 3.77
N PRO A 350 29.18 15.69 3.23
CA PRO A 350 30.13 16.78 3.05
C PRO A 350 29.60 17.91 2.15
N ALA A 351 29.73 19.17 2.58
CA ALA A 351 29.27 20.33 1.82
C ALA A 351 29.85 20.37 0.40
N ALA A 352 31.10 19.97 0.23
CA ALA A 352 31.77 19.90 -1.07
C ALA A 352 31.06 18.92 -2.03
N ARG A 353 30.61 17.75 -1.53
CA ARG A 353 29.89 16.78 -2.35
C ARG A 353 28.50 17.27 -2.73
N ILE A 354 27.78 17.91 -1.80
CA ILE A 354 26.47 18.52 -2.04
C ILE A 354 26.58 19.57 -3.16
N ALA A 355 27.58 20.47 -3.07
CA ALA A 355 27.81 21.49 -4.10
C ALA A 355 28.17 20.88 -5.47
N ALA A 356 29.04 19.87 -5.49
CA ALA A 356 29.39 19.16 -6.71
C ALA A 356 28.17 18.46 -7.33
N LEU A 357 27.32 17.84 -6.50
CA LEU A 357 26.12 17.14 -6.95
C LEU A 357 25.18 18.11 -7.65
N ALA A 358 24.87 19.26 -7.04
CA ALA A 358 23.99 20.24 -7.65
C ALA A 358 24.44 20.67 -9.06
N ARG A 359 25.75 20.88 -9.27
CA ARG A 359 26.31 21.24 -10.57
C ARG A 359 26.17 20.10 -11.58
N GLU A 360 26.51 18.89 -11.17
CA GLU A 360 26.40 17.65 -11.95
C GLU A 360 24.98 17.40 -12.45
N LEU A 361 23.93 17.66 -11.64
CA LEU A 361 22.53 17.42 -12.04
C LEU A 361 22.12 18.17 -13.31
N THR A 362 22.73 19.33 -13.58
CA THR A 362 22.43 20.17 -14.76
C THR A 362 23.12 19.71 -16.04
N GLU A 363 24.12 18.84 -15.92
CA GLU A 363 24.93 18.33 -17.04
C GLU A 363 24.29 17.09 -17.68
N HIS A 364 23.25 16.54 -17.05
CA HIS A 364 22.59 15.30 -17.46
C HIS A 364 21.09 15.47 -17.68
N ARG A 365 20.54 14.56 -18.48
CA ARG A 365 19.11 14.22 -18.43
C ARG A 365 18.84 13.51 -17.10
N THR A 366 18.26 14.21 -16.14
CA THR A 366 18.18 13.80 -14.74
C THR A 366 16.75 13.46 -14.34
N MET A 367 16.56 12.26 -13.81
CA MET A 367 15.32 11.82 -13.16
C MET A 367 15.50 11.84 -11.64
N ILE A 368 14.71 12.67 -10.96
CA ILE A 368 14.63 12.69 -9.49
C ILE A 368 13.56 11.68 -9.06
N SER A 369 14.00 10.54 -8.54
CA SER A 369 13.10 9.53 -7.98
C SER A 369 12.91 9.78 -6.49
N LEU A 370 11.65 10.01 -6.09
CA LEU A 370 11.26 10.25 -4.71
C LEU A 370 10.51 9.03 -4.19
N SER A 371 11.11 8.26 -3.29
CA SER A 371 10.48 7.08 -2.70
C SER A 371 9.25 7.43 -1.85
N TRP A 372 8.28 6.51 -1.76
CA TRP A 372 7.14 6.65 -0.84
C TRP A 372 7.57 6.59 0.64
N SER A 373 8.76 6.09 0.95
CA SER A 373 9.27 6.05 2.33
C SER A 373 9.51 7.45 2.90
N LEU A 374 9.94 8.40 2.06
CA LEU A 374 10.30 9.77 2.49
C LEU A 374 9.14 10.49 3.19
N GLN A 375 7.91 10.22 2.75
CA GLN A 375 6.72 10.90 3.26
C GLN A 375 6.04 10.18 4.44
N ARG A 376 6.50 8.98 4.82
CA ARG A 376 5.94 8.23 5.97
C ARG A 376 6.66 8.57 7.28
N ALA A 377 7.03 9.83 7.44
CA ALA A 377 7.76 10.36 8.57
C ALA A 377 7.15 11.72 8.96
N HIS A 378 7.47 12.21 10.16
CA HIS A 378 7.02 13.53 10.59
C HIS A 378 7.44 14.58 9.54
N ARG A 379 6.52 15.46 9.16
CA ARG A 379 6.67 16.47 8.09
C ARG A 379 7.01 15.89 6.71
N GLY A 380 6.49 14.69 6.43
CA GLY A 380 6.72 13.94 5.19
C GLY A 380 6.29 14.65 3.90
N GLU A 381 5.52 15.73 3.99
CA GLU A 381 5.19 16.62 2.89
C GLU A 381 6.43 17.35 2.36
N GLN A 382 7.31 17.80 3.26
CA GLN A 382 8.45 18.67 2.93
C GLN A 382 9.48 18.04 1.98
N PRO A 383 9.95 16.79 2.15
CA PRO A 383 10.90 16.19 1.22
C PRO A 383 10.30 15.96 -0.18
N LEU A 384 9.00 15.63 -0.26
CA LEU A 384 8.33 15.51 -1.56
C LEU A 384 8.25 16.87 -2.26
N TRP A 385 7.83 17.92 -1.55
CA TRP A 385 7.74 19.27 -2.13
C TRP A 385 9.11 19.82 -2.54
N ALA A 386 10.13 19.64 -1.71
CA ALA A 386 11.50 20.07 -2.00
C ALA A 386 12.10 19.32 -3.21
N GLY A 387 11.81 18.02 -3.35
CA GLY A 387 12.21 17.23 -4.52
C GLY A 387 11.54 17.71 -5.82
N ILE A 388 10.26 18.08 -5.76
CA ILE A 388 9.55 18.70 -6.89
C ILE A 388 10.17 20.07 -7.21
N ALA A 389 10.48 20.88 -6.20
CA ALA A 389 11.13 22.17 -6.39
C ALA A 389 12.49 22.02 -7.07
N LEU A 390 13.31 21.04 -6.66
CA LEU A 390 14.57 20.72 -7.31
C LEU A 390 14.35 20.32 -8.79
N ALA A 391 13.34 19.50 -9.09
CA ALA A 391 13.00 19.13 -10.46
C ALA A 391 12.57 20.32 -11.32
N CYS A 392 11.83 21.28 -10.74
CA CYS A 392 11.48 22.55 -11.39
C CYS A 392 12.71 23.39 -11.71
N LEU A 393 13.66 23.51 -10.77
CA LEU A 393 14.91 24.25 -10.99
C LEU A 393 15.77 23.63 -12.09
N LEU A 394 15.78 22.30 -12.25
CA LEU A 394 16.46 21.65 -13.37
C LEU A 394 15.75 21.90 -14.72
N GLY A 395 14.46 22.27 -14.71
CA GLY A 395 13.71 22.61 -15.91
C GLY A 395 13.40 21.43 -16.83
N GLN A 396 13.49 20.18 -16.34
CA GLN A 396 13.39 18.98 -17.16
C GLN A 396 12.04 18.25 -17.11
N ILE A 397 11.09 18.73 -16.29
CA ILE A 397 9.75 18.16 -16.17
C ILE A 397 9.04 18.20 -17.54
N GLY A 398 8.43 17.08 -17.94
CA GLY A 398 7.77 16.94 -19.23
C GLY A 398 8.69 16.52 -20.38
N GLN A 399 9.96 16.21 -20.12
CA GLN A 399 10.88 15.67 -21.13
C GLN A 399 11.15 14.18 -20.91
N PRO A 400 11.33 13.38 -21.97
CA PRO A 400 11.67 11.96 -21.84
C PRO A 400 12.93 11.76 -21.00
N GLY A 401 12.84 10.93 -19.96
CA GLY A 401 13.94 10.63 -19.05
C GLY A 401 14.27 11.70 -18.00
N GLY A 402 13.52 12.81 -17.95
CA GLY A 402 13.80 13.95 -17.07
C GLY A 402 12.61 14.38 -16.20
N GLY A 403 12.90 15.16 -15.16
CA GLY A 403 11.90 15.66 -14.21
C GLY A 403 11.91 14.85 -12.91
N PHE A 404 10.73 14.50 -12.40
CA PHE A 404 10.59 13.72 -11.18
C PHE A 404 9.60 12.56 -11.36
N GLY A 405 9.70 11.58 -10.47
CA GLY A 405 8.66 10.57 -10.26
C GLY A 405 8.57 10.19 -8.80
N HIS A 406 7.38 9.74 -8.38
CA HIS A 406 7.12 9.38 -6.98
C HIS A 406 6.78 7.89 -6.85
N GLY A 407 7.67 7.13 -6.20
CA GLY A 407 7.45 5.73 -5.87
C GLY A 407 7.96 4.70 -6.87
N TYR A 408 8.89 5.03 -7.76
CA TYR A 408 9.59 3.97 -8.50
C TYR A 408 10.25 3.03 -7.49
N GLY A 409 10.09 1.72 -7.67
CA GLY A 409 10.53 0.74 -6.67
C GLY A 409 9.68 0.67 -5.41
N ALA A 410 8.47 1.25 -5.37
CA ALA A 410 7.53 1.05 -4.26
C ALA A 410 6.60 -0.15 -4.47
N THR A 411 6.27 -0.45 -5.73
CA THR A 411 5.55 -1.66 -6.18
C THR A 411 6.05 -2.04 -7.58
N GLY A 412 5.79 -3.27 -8.02
CA GLY A 412 6.10 -3.71 -9.39
C GLY A 412 5.28 -2.97 -10.46
N GLY A 413 4.13 -2.39 -10.09
CA GLY A 413 3.29 -1.61 -11.00
C GLY A 413 3.75 -0.16 -11.21
N THR A 414 4.58 0.41 -10.33
CA THR A 414 4.99 1.81 -10.48
C THR A 414 5.98 1.97 -11.63
N GLY A 415 5.56 2.68 -12.68
CA GLY A 415 6.36 2.85 -13.90
C GLY A 415 6.29 1.68 -14.88
N ALA A 416 5.45 0.67 -14.66
CA ALA A 416 5.28 -0.44 -15.60
C ALA A 416 4.46 -0.10 -16.87
N GLY A 417 3.95 1.14 -16.98
CA GLY A 417 2.91 1.51 -17.94
C GLY A 417 1.51 1.25 -17.38
N THR A 418 0.48 1.69 -18.10
CA THR A 418 -0.92 1.54 -17.67
C THR A 418 -1.82 1.23 -18.87
N LEU A 419 -2.86 0.43 -18.63
CA LEU A 419 -3.90 0.16 -19.61
C LEU A 419 -4.75 1.42 -19.84
N PRO A 420 -5.24 1.65 -21.07
CA PRO A 420 -6.09 2.79 -21.39
C PRO A 420 -7.55 2.62 -20.96
N TYR A 421 -7.88 1.50 -20.32
CA TYR A 421 -9.22 1.13 -19.85
C TYR A 421 -9.17 0.54 -18.44
N LYS A 422 -10.33 0.50 -17.77
CA LYS A 422 -10.48 -0.13 -16.46
C LYS A 422 -10.69 -1.64 -16.62
N LEU A 423 -10.29 -2.40 -15.60
CA LEU A 423 -10.58 -3.84 -15.47
C LEU A 423 -11.91 -4.05 -14.73
N PRO A 424 -12.46 -5.28 -14.70
CA PRO A 424 -13.69 -5.58 -13.97
C PRO A 424 -13.60 -5.14 -12.51
N THR A 425 -14.65 -4.50 -12.00
CA THR A 425 -14.75 -4.01 -10.62
C THR A 425 -16.16 -4.18 -10.07
N LEU A 426 -16.26 -4.64 -8.83
CA LEU A 426 -17.53 -4.67 -8.10
C LEU A 426 -18.01 -3.25 -7.76
N ASN A 427 -19.26 -2.92 -8.09
CA ASN A 427 -19.89 -1.68 -7.64
C ASN A 427 -20.15 -1.75 -6.13
N GLN A 428 -19.69 -0.74 -5.39
CA GLN A 428 -19.86 -0.66 -3.94
C GLN A 428 -21.09 0.17 -3.51
N GLY A 429 -21.77 0.84 -4.45
CA GLY A 429 -22.82 1.81 -4.12
C GLY A 429 -22.26 3.12 -3.55
N THR A 430 -23.11 3.88 -2.87
CA THR A 430 -22.77 5.18 -2.29
C THR A 430 -22.83 5.12 -0.77
N ASN A 431 -21.82 5.66 -0.09
CA ASN A 431 -21.85 5.83 1.36
C ASN A 431 -22.55 7.16 1.71
N PRO A 432 -23.74 7.16 2.34
CA PRO A 432 -24.43 8.38 2.73
C PRO A 432 -23.85 9.05 4.00
N VAL A 433 -22.96 8.39 4.74
CA VAL A 433 -22.32 8.95 5.94
C VAL A 433 -21.13 9.81 5.52
N PRO A 434 -21.10 11.13 5.86
CA PRO A 434 -20.03 12.02 5.43
C PRO A 434 -18.78 11.91 6.30
N ASP A 435 -18.90 11.38 7.52
CA ASP A 435 -17.82 11.31 8.51
C ASP A 435 -16.66 10.45 8.03
N PHE A 436 -15.44 10.94 8.25
CA PHE A 436 -14.21 10.24 7.90
C PHE A 436 -13.09 10.56 8.88
N ILE A 437 -12.04 9.75 8.84
CA ILE A 437 -10.73 10.07 9.40
C ILE A 437 -9.62 9.90 8.36
N PRO A 438 -8.51 10.64 8.45
CA PRO A 438 -7.27 10.22 7.81
C PRO A 438 -6.90 8.83 8.33
N VAL A 439 -6.51 7.91 7.45
CA VAL A 439 -6.43 6.47 7.78
C VAL A 439 -5.54 6.11 8.99
N ALA A 440 -4.52 6.93 9.26
CA ALA A 440 -3.59 6.74 10.38
C ALA A 440 -4.12 7.32 11.72
N ARG A 441 -5.38 7.80 11.78
CA ARG A 441 -5.99 8.40 13.00
C ARG A 441 -6.95 7.46 13.71
N ILE A 442 -6.80 6.15 13.51
CA ILE A 442 -7.73 5.19 14.10
C ILE A 442 -7.64 5.14 15.63
N ALA A 443 -6.44 5.16 16.20
CA ALA A 443 -6.32 5.18 17.65
C ALA A 443 -6.88 6.48 18.23
N ASP A 444 -6.67 7.62 17.54
CA ASP A 444 -7.29 8.90 17.92
C ASP A 444 -8.82 8.83 17.89
N LEU A 445 -9.38 8.34 16.79
CA LEU A 445 -10.82 8.15 16.60
C LEU A 445 -11.47 7.40 17.77
N LEU A 446 -10.84 6.31 18.22
CA LEU A 446 -11.41 5.44 19.25
C LEU A 446 -11.15 5.94 20.68
N LEU A 447 -10.06 6.67 20.90
CA LEU A 447 -9.69 7.18 22.22
C LEU A 447 -10.29 8.54 22.54
N HIS A 448 -10.57 9.36 21.52
CA HIS A 448 -10.89 10.79 21.66
C HIS A 448 -12.20 11.19 20.94
N PRO A 449 -13.33 10.48 21.15
CA PRO A 449 -14.59 10.83 20.51
C PRO A 449 -15.03 12.24 20.93
N GLY A 450 -15.45 13.05 19.96
CA GLY A 450 -15.86 14.44 20.17
C GLY A 450 -14.73 15.47 20.15
N GLU A 451 -13.46 15.05 20.15
CA GLU A 451 -12.33 15.97 19.96
C GLU A 451 -12.21 16.42 18.50
N GLU A 452 -11.71 17.65 18.30
CA GLU A 452 -11.53 18.24 16.98
C GLU A 452 -10.13 17.97 16.42
N PHE A 453 -10.02 17.79 15.10
CA PHE A 453 -8.74 17.66 14.39
C PHE A 453 -8.73 18.50 13.11
N ASP A 454 -7.55 18.98 12.74
CA ASP A 454 -7.29 19.66 11.48
C ASP A 454 -6.87 18.65 10.40
N TYR A 455 -7.40 18.83 9.20
CA TYR A 455 -7.00 18.08 8.01
C TYR A 455 -7.29 18.91 6.76
N ASP A 456 -6.26 19.16 5.95
CA ASP A 456 -6.35 19.79 4.63
C ASP A 456 -7.09 21.14 4.63
N GLY A 457 -6.82 21.96 5.65
CA GLY A 457 -7.46 23.28 5.85
C GLY A 457 -8.86 23.22 6.48
N GLY A 458 -9.40 22.02 6.67
CA GLY A 458 -10.67 21.77 7.34
C GLY A 458 -10.49 21.43 8.81
N ARG A 459 -11.52 21.74 9.61
CA ARG A 459 -11.65 21.32 11.01
C ARG A 459 -12.78 20.32 11.14
N HIS A 460 -12.48 19.17 11.72
CA HIS A 460 -13.35 18.01 11.80
C HIS A 460 -13.46 17.51 13.24
N THR A 461 -14.40 16.61 13.52
CA THR A 461 -14.63 16.05 14.86
C THR A 461 -14.68 14.53 14.79
N TYR A 462 -13.99 13.84 15.70
CA TYR A 462 -14.02 12.38 15.74
C TYR A 462 -15.41 11.86 16.15
N PRO A 463 -16.07 11.02 15.33
CA PRO A 463 -17.32 10.37 15.73
C PRO A 463 -17.09 9.32 16.82
N ASP A 464 -18.12 9.09 17.64
CA ASP A 464 -18.12 8.09 18.70
C ASP A 464 -18.42 6.69 18.13
N ILE A 465 -17.36 5.92 17.88
CA ILE A 465 -17.44 4.59 17.28
C ILE A 465 -17.84 3.54 18.31
N ARG A 466 -18.91 2.80 18.00
CA ARG A 466 -19.43 1.69 18.80
C ARG A 466 -19.12 0.32 18.20
N LEU A 467 -18.96 0.23 16.88
CA LEU A 467 -18.61 -1.02 16.21
C LEU A 467 -17.49 -0.80 15.20
N VAL A 468 -16.51 -1.70 15.22
CA VAL A 468 -15.46 -1.79 14.21
C VAL A 468 -15.67 -3.08 13.42
N HIS A 469 -15.83 -2.98 12.09
CA HIS A 469 -15.93 -4.14 11.20
C HIS A 469 -14.74 -4.15 10.24
N TRP A 470 -13.82 -5.10 10.43
CA TRP A 470 -12.57 -5.20 9.66
C TRP A 470 -12.51 -6.47 8.81
N VAL A 471 -12.17 -6.31 7.53
CA VAL A 471 -12.04 -7.38 6.55
C VAL A 471 -10.80 -7.12 5.68
N GLY A 472 -9.91 -8.11 5.56
CA GLY A 472 -8.75 -8.05 4.64
C GLY A 472 -7.59 -7.13 5.07
N GLY A 473 -7.47 -6.84 6.37
CA GLY A 473 -6.41 -5.97 6.90
C GLY A 473 -5.99 -6.35 8.32
N ASN A 474 -4.80 -5.90 8.70
CA ASN A 474 -4.19 -6.20 10.00
C ASN A 474 -3.67 -4.91 10.66
N PRO A 475 -4.52 -4.13 11.36
CA PRO A 475 -4.12 -2.91 12.08
C PRO A 475 -3.01 -3.14 13.10
N PHE A 476 -2.99 -4.29 13.78
CA PHE A 476 -1.90 -4.65 14.71
C PHE A 476 -0.57 -4.98 14.03
N HIS A 477 -0.52 -4.91 12.70
CA HIS A 477 0.71 -4.89 11.93
C HIS A 477 1.03 -3.50 11.38
N HIS A 478 0.08 -2.83 10.72
CA HIS A 478 0.40 -1.63 9.93
C HIS A 478 0.37 -0.31 10.72
N HIS A 479 -0.32 -0.27 11.87
CA HIS A 479 -0.48 0.95 12.65
C HIS A 479 0.62 1.08 13.71
N GLN A 480 0.92 2.31 14.11
CA GLN A 480 2.01 2.67 15.02
C GLN A 480 1.56 2.52 16.48
N ASP A 481 2.51 2.57 17.42
CA ASP A 481 2.30 2.44 18.87
C ASP A 481 1.27 1.33 19.21
N LEU A 482 1.69 0.07 19.02
CA LEU A 482 0.80 -1.06 19.23
C LEU A 482 0.27 -1.14 20.67
N GLY A 483 0.99 -0.58 21.66
CA GLY A 483 0.48 -0.45 23.03
C GLY A 483 -0.74 0.48 23.11
N ARG A 484 -0.68 1.63 22.44
CA ARG A 484 -1.80 2.57 22.30
C ARG A 484 -2.95 1.98 21.49
N LEU A 485 -2.66 1.30 20.38
CA LEU A 485 -3.69 0.67 19.55
C LEU A 485 -4.49 -0.38 20.33
N ARG A 486 -3.84 -1.19 21.18
CA ARG A 486 -4.54 -2.14 22.07
C ARG A 486 -5.57 -1.42 22.96
N ARG A 487 -5.18 -0.30 23.57
CA ARG A 487 -6.10 0.51 24.39
C ARG A 487 -7.24 1.09 23.55
N ALA A 488 -6.96 1.52 22.33
CA ALA A 488 -7.97 2.02 21.41
C ALA A 488 -9.01 0.95 21.03
N PHE A 489 -8.57 -0.27 20.69
CA PHE A 489 -9.46 -1.38 20.34
C PHE A 489 -10.28 -1.90 21.54
N ALA A 490 -9.90 -1.56 22.77
CA ALA A 490 -10.71 -1.82 23.97
C ALA A 490 -11.91 -0.86 24.14
N ARG A 491 -12.04 0.18 23.30
CA ARG A 491 -13.08 1.22 23.43
C ARG A 491 -14.43 0.92 22.77
N PRO A 492 -14.50 0.36 21.55
CA PRO A 492 -15.79 0.03 20.92
C PRO A 492 -16.59 -0.97 21.75
N ASP A 493 -17.90 -1.05 21.50
CA ASP A 493 -18.76 -2.08 22.07
C ASP A 493 -18.45 -3.45 21.45
N THR A 494 -18.18 -3.48 20.14
CA THR A 494 -17.92 -4.71 19.38
C THR A 494 -16.85 -4.51 18.31
N VAL A 495 -15.91 -5.46 18.20
CA VAL A 495 -14.93 -5.57 17.11
C VAL A 495 -15.14 -6.89 16.34
N VAL A 496 -15.39 -6.78 15.04
CA VAL A 496 -15.64 -7.91 14.13
C VAL A 496 -14.51 -8.04 13.13
N VAL A 497 -13.96 -9.24 12.96
CA VAL A 497 -12.85 -9.50 12.06
C VAL A 497 -13.15 -10.72 11.19
N HIS A 498 -13.03 -10.55 9.88
CA HIS A 498 -12.98 -11.66 8.92
C HIS A 498 -11.52 -11.99 8.65
N GLU A 499 -11.11 -13.22 8.91
CA GLU A 499 -9.69 -13.56 8.78
C GLU A 499 -9.47 -15.07 8.58
N PRO A 500 -8.60 -15.47 7.62
CA PRO A 500 -8.19 -16.87 7.48
C PRO A 500 -7.27 -17.38 8.61
N HIS A 501 -6.45 -16.53 9.24
CA HIS A 501 -5.48 -16.95 10.26
C HIS A 501 -5.61 -16.21 11.62
N TRP A 502 -5.11 -16.77 12.71
CA TRP A 502 -5.11 -16.13 14.03
C TRP A 502 -4.05 -15.02 14.17
N THR A 503 -4.14 -14.03 13.28
CA THR A 503 -3.34 -12.80 13.31
C THR A 503 -3.58 -12.03 14.61
N ALA A 504 -2.68 -11.09 14.91
CA ALA A 504 -2.85 -10.20 16.05
C ALA A 504 -4.19 -9.45 16.03
N THR A 505 -4.72 -9.09 14.85
CA THR A 505 -6.03 -8.44 14.75
C THR A 505 -7.18 -9.39 15.12
N ALA A 506 -7.17 -10.63 14.63
CA ALA A 506 -8.17 -11.64 15.01
C ALA A 506 -8.17 -11.88 16.53
N ARG A 507 -6.98 -11.95 17.15
CA ARG A 507 -6.83 -12.12 18.61
C ARG A 507 -7.39 -10.94 19.43
N HIS A 508 -7.54 -9.76 18.85
CA HIS A 508 -8.12 -8.57 19.51
C HIS A 508 -9.59 -8.33 19.13
N ALA A 509 -10.22 -9.26 18.40
CA ALA A 509 -11.63 -9.15 18.01
C ALA A 509 -12.57 -9.76 19.07
N ASP A 510 -13.80 -9.26 19.13
CA ASP A 510 -14.89 -9.90 19.86
C ASP A 510 -15.52 -11.04 19.03
N ILE A 511 -15.61 -10.88 17.70
CA ILE A 511 -16.12 -11.91 16.79
C ILE A 511 -15.11 -12.14 15.67
N VAL A 512 -14.66 -13.38 15.50
CA VAL A 512 -13.76 -13.81 14.43
C VAL A 512 -14.51 -14.75 13.51
N LEU A 513 -14.60 -14.38 12.23
CA LEU A 513 -15.27 -15.15 11.19
C LEU A 513 -14.21 -15.77 10.26
N PRO A 514 -14.17 -17.11 10.09
CA PRO A 514 -13.16 -17.76 9.28
C PRO A 514 -13.40 -17.46 7.80
N ALA A 515 -12.49 -16.67 7.23
CA ALA A 515 -12.51 -16.34 5.81
C ALA A 515 -11.68 -17.34 4.99
N THR A 516 -12.05 -17.58 3.73
CA THR A 516 -11.22 -18.35 2.80
C THR A 516 -9.96 -17.57 2.38
N THR A 517 -8.93 -18.27 1.90
CA THR A 517 -7.84 -17.68 1.10
C THR A 517 -8.20 -17.73 -0.38
N THR A 518 -7.38 -17.13 -1.25
CA THR A 518 -7.62 -17.18 -2.70
C THR A 518 -7.50 -18.58 -3.28
N LEU A 519 -6.83 -19.53 -2.62
CA LEU A 519 -6.70 -20.92 -3.09
C LEU A 519 -8.01 -21.71 -2.94
N GLU A 520 -8.95 -21.21 -2.13
CA GLU A 520 -10.17 -21.90 -1.72
C GLU A 520 -11.42 -21.37 -2.45
N ARG A 521 -11.25 -20.46 -3.43
CA ARG A 521 -12.35 -19.83 -4.17
C ARG A 521 -11.93 -19.45 -5.60
N ASP A 522 -12.93 -19.28 -6.45
CA ASP A 522 -12.77 -18.80 -7.82
C ASP A 522 -12.74 -17.25 -7.87
N ASP A 523 -11.93 -16.66 -8.75
CA ASP A 523 -11.93 -15.21 -9.01
C ASP A 523 -11.36 -14.85 -10.40
N ILE A 524 -11.20 -13.56 -10.67
CA ILE A 524 -10.48 -13.00 -11.81
C ILE A 524 -9.28 -12.21 -11.28
N GLY A 525 -8.08 -12.54 -11.77
CA GLY A 525 -6.82 -11.89 -11.42
C GLY A 525 -6.36 -10.89 -12.48
N GLY A 526 -5.69 -9.82 -12.04
CA GLY A 526 -5.05 -8.85 -12.94
C GLY A 526 -5.09 -7.43 -12.37
N ALA A 527 -4.18 -6.57 -12.80
CA ALA A 527 -4.03 -5.17 -12.38
C ALA A 527 -4.00 -4.19 -13.57
N LYS A 528 -4.16 -2.89 -13.32
CA LYS A 528 -4.16 -1.86 -14.38
C LYS A 528 -2.81 -1.73 -15.12
N GLN A 529 -1.74 -2.28 -14.54
CA GLN A 529 -0.40 -2.33 -15.12
C GLN A 529 -0.03 -3.71 -15.64
N ASP A 530 -0.97 -4.65 -15.61
CA ASP A 530 -0.72 -6.03 -16.00
C ASP A 530 -0.86 -6.22 -17.52
N THR A 531 -0.32 -7.33 -18.00
CA THR A 531 -0.32 -7.74 -19.41
C THR A 531 -1.28 -8.89 -19.70
N ALA A 532 -1.92 -9.44 -18.66
CA ALA A 532 -2.89 -10.51 -18.79
C ALA A 532 -3.99 -10.39 -17.73
N LEU A 533 -5.17 -10.91 -18.09
CA LEU A 533 -6.23 -11.24 -17.16
C LEU A 533 -6.14 -12.75 -16.91
N ILE A 534 -6.18 -13.18 -15.66
CA ILE A 534 -6.01 -14.57 -15.24
C ILE A 534 -7.33 -15.07 -14.67
N ALA A 535 -7.79 -16.26 -15.09
CA ALA A 535 -8.84 -16.96 -14.38
C ALA A 535 -8.21 -17.59 -13.13
N MET A 536 -8.64 -17.15 -11.96
CA MET A 536 -8.14 -17.64 -10.68
C MET A 536 -9.02 -18.83 -10.28
N HIS A 537 -8.64 -20.04 -10.66
CA HIS A 537 -9.42 -21.22 -10.31
C HIS A 537 -9.19 -21.63 -8.86
N ARG A 538 -10.26 -22.08 -8.21
CA ARG A 538 -10.18 -22.75 -6.92
C ARG A 538 -9.26 -23.96 -6.99
N VAL A 539 -8.25 -23.98 -6.13
CA VAL A 539 -7.21 -25.02 -6.06
C VAL A 539 -7.56 -26.12 -5.05
N THR A 540 -8.23 -25.75 -3.96
CA THR A 540 -8.64 -26.67 -2.89
C THR A 540 -10.00 -26.28 -2.31
N ASP A 541 -10.63 -27.18 -1.57
CA ASP A 541 -11.86 -26.86 -0.85
C ASP A 541 -11.55 -25.97 0.38
N PRO A 542 -12.51 -25.16 0.87
CA PRO A 542 -12.32 -24.37 2.07
C PRO A 542 -11.82 -25.17 3.28
N VAL A 543 -10.85 -24.62 3.99
CA VAL A 543 -10.28 -25.26 5.19
C VAL A 543 -11.21 -25.05 6.38
N GLY A 544 -11.59 -26.15 7.05
CA GLY A 544 -12.54 -26.11 8.16
C GLY A 544 -13.94 -25.69 7.69
N GLU A 545 -14.54 -24.74 8.40
CA GLU A 545 -15.83 -24.14 8.08
C GLU A 545 -15.68 -22.74 7.47
N ALA A 546 -14.52 -22.43 6.89
CA ALA A 546 -14.27 -21.13 6.28
C ALA A 546 -15.24 -20.85 5.13
N ARG A 547 -15.68 -19.58 5.03
CA ARG A 547 -16.53 -19.07 3.95
C ARG A 547 -15.84 -17.86 3.32
N ASP A 548 -16.04 -17.62 2.03
CA ASP A 548 -15.57 -16.37 1.44
C ASP A 548 -16.35 -15.16 2.01
N ASP A 549 -15.72 -13.98 1.99
CA ASP A 549 -16.31 -12.76 2.55
C ASP A 549 -17.68 -12.43 1.97
N TYR A 550 -17.88 -12.70 0.68
CA TYR A 550 -19.15 -12.45 0.01
C TYR A 550 -20.25 -13.35 0.58
N ARG A 551 -19.98 -14.64 0.80
CA ARG A 551 -20.94 -15.55 1.43
C ARG A 551 -21.30 -15.11 2.85
N ILE A 552 -20.30 -14.77 3.67
CA ILE A 552 -20.51 -14.31 5.06
C ILE A 552 -21.41 -13.07 5.08
N LEU A 553 -21.07 -12.07 4.25
CA LEU A 553 -21.83 -10.82 4.16
C LEU A 553 -23.21 -11.02 3.52
N SER A 554 -23.40 -12.01 2.65
CA SER A 554 -24.72 -12.37 2.09
C SER A 554 -25.64 -12.95 3.16
N ASP A 555 -25.11 -13.80 4.03
CA ASP A 555 -25.86 -14.37 5.16
C ASP A 555 -26.27 -13.25 6.14
N LEU A 556 -25.33 -12.36 6.52
CA LEU A 556 -25.63 -11.18 7.34
C LEU A 556 -26.63 -10.22 6.68
N ALA A 557 -26.48 -9.96 5.38
CA ALA A 557 -27.37 -9.09 4.62
C ALA A 557 -28.80 -9.64 4.60
N THR A 558 -28.95 -10.96 4.52
CA THR A 558 -30.26 -11.63 4.55
C THR A 558 -30.93 -11.44 5.91
N GLU A 559 -30.22 -11.71 7.01
CA GLU A 559 -30.74 -11.47 8.37
C GLU A 559 -31.12 -10.00 8.62
N LEU A 560 -30.36 -9.06 8.04
CA LEU A 560 -30.60 -7.62 8.17
C LEU A 560 -31.66 -7.07 7.19
N GLY A 561 -32.26 -7.92 6.36
CA GLY A 561 -33.30 -7.53 5.39
C GLY A 561 -32.80 -6.77 4.16
N ILE A 562 -31.48 -6.77 3.90
CA ILE A 562 -30.83 -6.10 2.76
C ILE A 562 -30.22 -7.07 1.74
N GLY A 563 -30.54 -8.37 1.85
CA GLY A 563 -29.96 -9.45 1.04
C GLY A 563 -30.05 -9.23 -0.48
N HIS A 564 -31.21 -8.81 -0.99
CA HIS A 564 -31.37 -8.54 -2.43
C HIS A 564 -30.54 -7.33 -2.88
N ALA A 565 -30.46 -6.26 -2.08
CA ALA A 565 -29.66 -5.07 -2.42
C ALA A 565 -28.15 -5.40 -2.47
N PHE A 566 -27.68 -6.25 -1.56
CA PHE A 566 -26.28 -6.68 -1.54
C PHE A 566 -25.96 -7.65 -2.68
N THR A 567 -26.75 -8.72 -2.83
CA THR A 567 -26.45 -9.85 -3.74
C THR A 567 -26.90 -9.64 -5.17
N GLU A 568 -27.92 -8.78 -5.39
CA GLU A 568 -28.65 -8.66 -6.65
C GLU A 568 -29.15 -10.01 -7.21
N GLY A 569 -29.42 -10.97 -6.34
CA GLY A 569 -29.89 -12.31 -6.71
C GLY A 569 -28.83 -13.19 -7.41
N ARG A 570 -27.55 -12.80 -7.40
CA ARG A 570 -26.44 -13.59 -7.94
C ARG A 570 -25.74 -14.34 -6.82
N ASP A 571 -25.13 -15.47 -7.15
CA ASP A 571 -24.09 -16.10 -6.32
C ASP A 571 -22.69 -15.64 -6.79
N ALA A 572 -21.63 -16.17 -6.19
CA ALA A 572 -20.27 -15.77 -6.53
C ALA A 572 -19.92 -16.00 -8.01
N ASN A 573 -20.29 -17.16 -8.57
CA ASN A 573 -20.03 -17.47 -9.98
C ASN A 573 -20.83 -16.56 -10.93
N GLY A 574 -22.09 -16.29 -10.60
CA GLY A 574 -22.91 -15.34 -11.33
C GLY A 574 -22.34 -13.92 -11.29
N TRP A 575 -21.70 -13.53 -10.19
CA TRP A 575 -20.97 -12.26 -10.11
C TRP A 575 -19.72 -12.24 -10.99
N LEU A 576 -18.91 -13.31 -10.99
CA LEU A 576 -17.72 -13.38 -11.85
C LEU A 576 -18.06 -13.25 -13.33
N GLU A 577 -19.06 -14.01 -13.79
CA GLU A 577 -19.55 -13.94 -15.17
C GLU A 577 -20.12 -12.55 -15.48
N HIS A 578 -20.94 -11.99 -14.57
CA HIS A 578 -21.52 -10.66 -14.74
C HIS A 578 -20.46 -9.56 -14.84
N LEU A 579 -19.44 -9.60 -13.99
CA LEU A 579 -18.36 -8.61 -13.98
C LEU A 579 -17.52 -8.70 -15.25
N TYR A 580 -17.15 -9.91 -15.68
CA TYR A 580 -16.40 -10.12 -16.92
C TYR A 580 -17.19 -9.64 -18.14
N GLU A 581 -18.43 -10.09 -18.30
CA GLU A 581 -19.22 -9.78 -19.49
C GLU A 581 -19.66 -8.31 -19.55
N SER A 582 -19.91 -7.68 -18.40
CA SER A 582 -20.21 -6.25 -18.35
C SER A 582 -18.99 -5.41 -18.71
N TRP A 583 -17.81 -5.81 -18.22
CA TRP A 583 -16.54 -5.19 -18.63
C TRP A 583 -16.29 -5.36 -20.12
N ARG A 584 -16.37 -6.60 -20.64
CA ARG A 584 -16.16 -6.92 -22.06
C ARG A 584 -17.07 -6.11 -22.98
N ARG A 585 -18.37 -6.01 -22.67
CA ARG A 585 -19.33 -5.20 -23.44
C ARG A 585 -19.09 -3.69 -23.33
N GLY A 586 -18.54 -3.24 -22.20
CA GLY A 586 -18.27 -1.82 -21.95
C GLY A 586 -16.95 -1.31 -22.54
N LEU A 587 -16.12 -2.19 -23.09
CA LEU A 587 -14.84 -1.81 -23.71
C LEU A 587 -15.03 -1.27 -25.13
N PRO A 588 -14.20 -0.31 -25.55
CA PRO A 588 -14.06 0.05 -26.96
C PRO A 588 -13.67 -1.17 -27.81
N PRO A 589 -14.21 -1.33 -29.04
CA PRO A 589 -13.99 -2.50 -29.87
C PRO A 589 -12.53 -2.91 -30.07
N GLU A 590 -11.61 -1.96 -30.10
CA GLU A 590 -10.18 -2.21 -30.27
C GLU A 590 -9.49 -2.88 -29.06
N TYR A 591 -10.14 -2.86 -27.88
CA TYR A 591 -9.63 -3.46 -26.64
C TYR A 591 -10.47 -4.67 -26.18
N THR A 592 -11.64 -4.89 -26.77
CA THR A 592 -12.58 -5.95 -26.39
C THR A 592 -12.00 -7.34 -26.66
N PRO A 593 -11.90 -8.21 -25.64
CA PRO A 593 -11.55 -9.61 -25.84
C PRO A 593 -12.58 -10.36 -26.68
N GLU A 594 -12.10 -11.26 -27.55
CA GLU A 594 -12.97 -12.13 -28.35
C GLU A 594 -13.64 -13.19 -27.48
N GLU A 595 -12.92 -13.67 -26.46
CA GLU A 595 -13.34 -14.70 -25.55
C GLU A 595 -14.49 -14.23 -24.66
N ASP A 596 -15.62 -14.95 -24.69
CA ASP A 596 -16.65 -14.85 -23.65
C ASP A 596 -16.14 -15.43 -22.31
N PHE A 597 -16.92 -15.27 -21.24
CA PHE A 597 -16.51 -15.70 -19.90
C PHE A 597 -16.14 -17.18 -19.88
N LYS A 598 -16.95 -18.06 -20.49
CA LYS A 598 -16.70 -19.52 -20.49
C LYS A 598 -15.44 -19.89 -21.27
N THR A 599 -15.11 -19.15 -22.32
CA THR A 599 -13.91 -19.36 -23.11
C THR A 599 -12.67 -18.85 -22.39
N PHE A 600 -12.74 -17.65 -21.80
CA PHE A 600 -11.70 -17.11 -20.91
C PHE A 600 -11.43 -18.04 -19.73
N TRP A 601 -12.48 -18.53 -19.07
CA TRP A 601 -12.39 -19.40 -17.90
C TRP A 601 -11.66 -20.69 -18.24
N ARG A 602 -12.02 -21.36 -19.35
CA ARG A 602 -11.33 -22.58 -19.81
C ARG A 602 -9.89 -22.31 -20.28
N ALA A 603 -9.63 -21.16 -20.87
CA ALA A 603 -8.29 -20.79 -21.34
C ALA A 603 -7.33 -20.47 -20.19
N GLY A 604 -7.85 -20.21 -18.98
CA GLY A 604 -7.06 -19.84 -17.80
C GLY A 604 -6.51 -18.41 -17.84
N ARG A 605 -6.43 -17.79 -19.01
CA ARG A 605 -5.98 -16.41 -19.19
C ARG A 605 -6.30 -15.83 -20.57
N ILE A 606 -6.31 -14.51 -20.65
CA ILE A 606 -6.33 -13.75 -21.91
C ILE A 606 -5.35 -12.57 -21.84
N PRO A 607 -4.79 -12.10 -22.98
CA PRO A 607 -3.91 -10.94 -23.00
C PRO A 607 -4.67 -9.63 -22.74
N LEU A 608 -4.10 -8.74 -21.93
CA LEU A 608 -4.54 -7.35 -21.82
C LEU A 608 -3.73 -6.51 -22.82
N ARG A 609 -4.44 -5.89 -23.78
CA ARG A 609 -3.83 -5.21 -24.93
C ARG A 609 -3.57 -3.72 -24.64
N ALA A 610 -2.63 -3.15 -25.40
CA ALA A 610 -2.35 -1.71 -25.47
C ALA A 610 -1.83 -1.06 -24.17
N LEU A 611 -1.01 -1.77 -23.39
CA LEU A 611 -0.30 -1.18 -22.26
C LEU A 611 0.54 0.03 -22.72
N ARG A 612 0.24 1.21 -22.18
CA ARG A 612 0.89 2.47 -22.56
C ARG A 612 2.23 2.61 -21.85
N GLU A 613 3.29 2.11 -22.49
CA GLU A 613 4.66 2.13 -21.98
C GLU A 613 5.52 3.25 -22.56
N GLN A 614 5.05 3.97 -23.57
CA GLN A 614 5.80 5.05 -24.24
C GLN A 614 5.06 6.38 -24.06
N ARG A 615 5.20 6.98 -22.88
CA ARG A 615 4.64 8.29 -22.53
C ARG A 615 5.54 9.05 -21.57
N THR A 616 5.45 10.37 -21.58
CA THR A 616 6.17 11.22 -20.62
C THR A 616 5.16 12.03 -19.81
N LEU A 617 5.23 11.91 -18.48
CA LEU A 617 4.40 12.69 -17.55
C LEU A 617 4.61 14.19 -17.80
N TYR A 618 3.50 14.95 -17.88
CA TYR A 618 3.49 16.40 -18.13
C TYR A 618 4.10 16.89 -19.44
N ALA A 619 4.26 16.03 -20.46
CA ALA A 619 4.75 16.45 -21.77
C ALA A 619 3.88 17.54 -22.42
N ALA A 620 2.55 17.41 -22.34
CA ALA A 620 1.62 18.41 -22.86
C ALA A 620 1.72 19.75 -22.11
N PHE A 621 1.72 19.70 -20.77
CA PHE A 621 1.90 20.87 -19.91
C PHE A 621 3.22 21.61 -20.21
N ARG A 622 4.32 20.88 -20.40
CA ARG A 622 5.59 21.49 -20.79
C ARG A 622 5.52 22.19 -22.15
N ALA A 623 4.90 21.55 -23.13
CA ALA A 623 4.85 22.05 -24.49
C ALA A 623 4.03 23.35 -24.60
N ALA A 624 2.89 23.41 -23.89
CA ALA A 624 1.99 24.55 -23.90
C ALA A 624 1.28 24.71 -22.55
N PRO A 625 1.92 25.31 -21.52
CA PRO A 625 1.38 25.39 -20.16
C PRO A 625 0.05 26.14 -20.08
N ASP A 626 -0.18 27.12 -20.95
CA ASP A 626 -1.44 27.87 -20.99
C ASP A 626 -2.58 27.07 -21.66
N ALA A 627 -2.26 26.16 -22.59
CA ALA A 627 -3.24 25.33 -23.30
C ALA A 627 -3.49 23.97 -22.62
N ALA A 628 -2.54 23.50 -21.81
CA ALA A 628 -2.63 22.29 -21.02
C ALA A 628 -2.24 22.56 -19.56
N PRO A 629 -2.94 23.47 -18.86
CA PRO A 629 -2.61 23.84 -17.49
C PRO A 629 -2.78 22.67 -16.53
N LEU A 630 -2.02 22.69 -15.44
CA LEU A 630 -2.23 21.76 -14.33
C LEU A 630 -3.52 22.13 -13.57
N PRO A 631 -4.18 21.17 -12.90
CA PRO A 631 -5.38 21.45 -12.11
C PRO A 631 -5.07 22.09 -10.74
N THR A 632 -4.13 23.04 -10.70
CA THR A 632 -3.81 23.88 -9.55
C THR A 632 -4.50 25.25 -9.69
N PRO A 633 -4.63 26.05 -8.61
CA PRO A 633 -5.21 27.39 -8.69
C PRO A 633 -4.53 28.31 -9.73
N SER A 634 -3.21 28.21 -9.91
CA SER A 634 -2.45 28.98 -10.90
C SER A 634 -2.40 28.36 -12.30
N GLY A 635 -2.82 27.11 -12.48
CA GLY A 635 -2.57 26.35 -13.70
C GLY A 635 -1.12 25.84 -13.84
N ARG A 636 -0.27 26.07 -12.84
CA ARG A 636 1.19 25.83 -12.84
C ARG A 636 1.62 24.96 -11.65
N ILE A 637 2.89 24.59 -11.59
CA ILE A 637 3.46 23.91 -10.41
C ILE A 637 3.65 24.93 -9.30
N GLU A 638 3.01 24.72 -8.15
CA GLU A 638 3.05 25.66 -7.01
C GLU A 638 4.32 25.45 -6.17
N LEU A 639 5.37 26.27 -6.39
CA LEU A 639 6.54 26.33 -5.49
C LEU A 639 6.23 27.12 -4.21
N TYR A 640 5.26 28.01 -4.28
CA TYR A 640 4.56 28.57 -3.13
C TYR A 640 3.05 28.42 -3.36
N SER A 641 2.36 27.71 -2.48
CA SER A 641 0.92 27.54 -2.52
C SER A 641 0.25 28.55 -1.59
N ALA A 642 -0.44 29.54 -2.16
CA ALA A 642 -1.23 30.49 -1.39
C ALA A 642 -2.36 29.80 -0.60
N THR A 643 -2.90 28.70 -1.13
CA THR A 643 -3.90 27.86 -0.46
C THR A 643 -3.35 27.27 0.83
N ILE A 644 -2.22 26.56 0.78
CA ILE A 644 -1.58 25.99 1.99
C ILE A 644 -1.20 27.10 2.96
N ALA A 645 -0.60 28.20 2.47
CA ALA A 645 -0.24 29.34 3.31
C ALA A 645 -1.44 29.91 4.08
N SER A 646 -2.62 29.94 3.47
CA SER A 646 -3.84 30.49 4.07
C SER A 646 -4.36 29.69 5.26
N TYR A 647 -3.97 28.42 5.40
CA TYR A 647 -4.37 27.60 6.53
C TYR A 647 -3.66 27.99 7.84
N GLY A 648 -2.53 28.70 7.75
CA GLY A 648 -1.80 29.16 8.94
C GLY A 648 -1.19 28.03 9.77
N TYR A 649 -0.89 26.90 9.13
CA TYR A 649 -0.23 25.75 9.76
C TYR A 649 1.28 26.00 9.86
N ASP A 650 1.81 26.01 11.08
CA ASP A 650 3.23 26.17 11.38
C ASP A 650 4.07 24.92 11.05
N ASP A 651 3.44 23.75 11.08
CA ASP A 651 4.01 22.45 10.74
C ASP A 651 3.95 22.12 9.24
N CYS A 652 3.33 22.97 8.42
CA CYS A 652 3.37 22.88 6.96
C CYS A 652 3.17 24.26 6.30
N PRO A 653 4.24 25.07 6.13
CA PRO A 653 4.15 26.41 5.54
C PRO A 653 3.81 26.35 4.04
N GLY A 654 3.50 27.50 3.45
CA GLY A 654 3.09 27.64 2.04
C GLY A 654 4.17 27.37 0.99
N HIS A 655 5.36 26.90 1.36
CA HIS A 655 6.43 26.50 0.45
C HIS A 655 7.28 25.39 1.10
N PRO A 656 8.12 24.65 0.34
CA PRO A 656 9.03 23.68 0.94
C PRO A 656 9.93 24.35 1.98
N ALA A 657 10.02 23.77 3.18
CA ALA A 657 10.82 24.31 4.28
C ALA A 657 11.47 23.19 5.09
N TRP A 658 12.71 23.44 5.55
CA TRP A 658 13.30 22.63 6.62
C TRP A 658 12.71 23.07 7.95
N LEU A 659 11.97 22.18 8.59
CA LEU A 659 11.42 22.37 9.92
C LEU A 659 12.16 21.40 10.86
N PRO A 660 12.98 21.90 11.82
CA PRO A 660 13.73 21.05 12.74
C PRO A 660 12.83 20.17 13.61
N PRO A 661 13.20 18.91 13.90
CA PRO A 661 12.44 18.04 14.81
C PRO A 661 12.16 18.75 16.14
N GLU A 662 10.96 18.59 16.68
CA GLU A 662 10.59 19.20 17.96
C GLU A 662 11.15 18.42 19.15
N PRO A 663 11.25 19.01 20.36
CA PRO A 663 11.68 18.29 21.55
C PRO A 663 10.83 17.05 21.86
N HIS A 664 9.56 17.03 21.44
CA HIS A 664 8.72 15.84 21.57
C HIS A 664 9.01 14.80 20.47
N ASP A 665 9.66 15.15 19.36
CA ASP A 665 10.24 14.26 18.35
C ASP A 665 11.61 13.70 18.79
N ALA A 666 12.33 14.47 19.60
CA ALA A 666 13.65 14.18 20.11
C ALA A 666 13.57 13.64 21.54
N ASP A 667 13.51 12.32 21.67
CA ASP A 667 13.78 11.61 22.93
C ASP A 667 12.82 11.97 24.08
N ASP A 668 13.06 11.41 25.26
CA ASP A 668 12.34 11.79 26.47
C ASP A 668 12.83 13.19 26.87
N ALA A 669 11.94 14.14 27.17
CA ALA A 669 12.37 15.50 27.53
C ALA A 669 13.33 15.52 28.74
N ASP A 670 13.29 14.45 29.54
CA ASP A 670 14.12 14.23 30.72
C ASP A 670 15.47 13.53 30.41
N ASP A 671 15.63 12.85 29.27
CA ASP A 671 16.89 12.21 28.84
C ASP A 671 17.08 12.22 27.31
N PRO A 672 17.63 13.31 26.74
CA PRO A 672 17.91 13.46 25.32
C PRO A 672 18.96 12.48 24.75
N GLY A 673 19.63 11.70 25.61
CA GLY A 673 20.63 10.71 25.19
C GLY A 673 20.10 9.29 25.14
N ALA A 674 18.86 9.04 25.59
CA ALA A 674 18.34 7.70 25.84
C ALA A 674 18.17 6.83 24.60
N TYR A 675 17.98 7.43 23.41
CA TYR A 675 17.65 6.71 22.16
C TYR A 675 18.49 7.23 20.97
N PRO A 676 19.82 6.98 20.97
CA PRO A 676 20.75 7.61 20.03
C PRO A 676 20.63 7.12 18.59
N LEU A 677 20.02 5.96 18.34
CA LEU A 677 19.94 5.32 17.03
C LEU A 677 18.65 5.69 16.29
N HIS A 678 18.73 5.79 14.97
CA HIS A 678 17.54 5.84 14.12
C HIS A 678 17.12 4.43 13.71
N LEU A 679 15.88 4.07 13.99
CA LEU A 679 15.23 2.90 13.39
C LEU A 679 14.62 3.27 12.04
N VAL A 680 14.94 2.49 11.02
CA VAL A 680 14.26 2.49 9.71
C VAL A 680 13.35 1.26 9.63
N ALA A 681 12.04 1.48 9.69
CA ALA A 681 11.01 0.43 9.60
C ALA A 681 10.44 0.33 8.17
N ASN A 682 11.21 -0.27 7.26
CA ASN A 682 10.84 -0.44 5.85
C ASN A 682 10.06 -1.75 5.58
N ASN A 683 9.64 -1.96 4.33
CA ASN A 683 8.94 -3.18 3.93
C ASN A 683 9.87 -4.41 3.90
N PRO A 684 9.37 -5.60 4.25
CA PRO A 684 10.17 -6.83 4.29
C PRO A 684 10.45 -7.38 2.88
N PRO A 685 11.60 -8.04 2.66
CA PRO A 685 11.88 -8.76 1.41
C PRO A 685 11.27 -10.17 1.37
N THR A 686 10.92 -10.76 2.52
CA THR A 686 10.56 -12.18 2.64
C THR A 686 9.06 -12.45 2.73
N ARG A 687 8.23 -11.40 2.71
CA ARG A 687 6.77 -11.46 2.78
C ARG A 687 6.17 -10.16 2.25
N LEU A 688 4.85 -10.14 2.07
CA LEU A 688 4.11 -8.88 1.87
C LEU A 688 3.50 -8.45 3.18
N HIS A 689 4.03 -7.38 3.77
CA HIS A 689 3.52 -6.86 5.05
C HIS A 689 3.50 -7.99 6.10
N SER A 690 2.36 -8.27 6.72
CA SER A 690 2.18 -9.42 7.63
C SER A 690 1.67 -10.70 6.95
N GLN A 691 1.42 -10.70 5.65
CA GLN A 691 0.84 -11.87 4.99
C GLN A 691 1.85 -13.02 4.97
N LEU A 692 1.41 -14.19 5.41
CA LEU A 692 2.19 -15.42 5.42
C LEU A 692 3.53 -15.27 6.17
N ASP A 693 3.51 -14.57 7.31
CA ASP A 693 4.68 -14.41 8.19
C ASP A 693 5.21 -15.76 8.72
N GLN A 694 4.32 -16.76 8.81
CA GLN A 694 4.61 -18.16 9.11
C GLN A 694 5.14 -18.97 7.91
N GLY A 695 5.16 -18.38 6.70
CA GLY A 695 5.60 -19.01 5.47
C GLY A 695 7.09 -19.36 5.45
N GLU A 696 7.48 -20.31 4.58
CA GLU A 696 8.84 -20.86 4.53
C GLU A 696 9.91 -19.77 4.39
N LEU A 697 9.75 -18.85 3.42
CA LEU A 697 10.73 -17.80 3.14
C LEU A 697 10.81 -16.82 4.32
N SER A 698 9.66 -16.40 4.87
CA SER A 698 9.62 -15.54 6.07
C SER A 698 10.30 -16.19 7.26
N ALA A 699 9.93 -17.43 7.60
CA ALA A 699 10.49 -18.18 8.71
C ALA A 699 12.00 -18.41 8.56
N SER A 700 12.49 -18.67 7.34
CA SER A 700 13.91 -18.91 7.08
C SER A 700 14.82 -17.72 7.38
N SER A 701 14.30 -16.48 7.31
CA SER A 701 15.06 -15.28 7.64
C SER A 701 15.15 -14.96 9.13
N LYS A 702 14.36 -15.62 9.98
CA LYS A 702 14.27 -15.30 11.40
C LYS A 702 15.49 -15.79 12.16
N VAL A 703 16.01 -14.95 13.05
CA VAL A 703 17.13 -15.29 13.93
C VAL A 703 16.57 -15.71 15.29
N ARG A 704 16.78 -16.99 15.64
CA ARG A 704 16.16 -17.63 16.83
C ARG A 704 14.64 -17.41 16.89
N GLY A 705 13.97 -17.41 15.74
CA GLY A 705 12.52 -17.22 15.63
C GLY A 705 12.04 -15.77 15.75
N ARG A 706 12.94 -14.78 15.74
CA ARG A 706 12.60 -13.35 15.77
C ARG A 706 12.97 -12.69 14.46
N GLU A 707 12.28 -11.61 14.17
CA GLU A 707 12.57 -10.77 13.00
C GLU A 707 14.01 -10.22 13.05
N PRO A 708 14.75 -10.23 11.92
CA PRO A 708 16.11 -9.73 11.89
C PRO A 708 16.16 -8.20 11.96
N VAL A 709 16.97 -7.69 12.88
CA VAL A 709 17.38 -6.27 12.91
C VAL A 709 18.80 -6.15 12.37
N ARG A 710 18.96 -5.36 11.31
CA ARG A 710 20.27 -5.06 10.74
C ARG A 710 20.91 -3.88 11.46
N MET A 711 22.19 -3.99 11.79
CA MET A 711 22.98 -2.90 12.38
C MET A 711 24.42 -2.86 11.87
N HIS A 712 25.04 -1.69 11.88
CA HIS A 712 26.44 -1.53 11.50
C HIS A 712 27.37 -2.24 12.52
N PRO A 713 28.47 -2.90 12.09
CA PRO A 713 29.40 -3.58 12.99
C PRO A 713 29.95 -2.70 14.12
N ASP A 714 30.22 -1.41 13.85
CA ASP A 714 30.74 -0.49 14.87
C ASP A 714 29.72 -0.18 15.97
N ASP A 715 28.44 0.01 15.58
CA ASP A 715 27.36 0.23 16.56
C ASP A 715 27.10 -1.01 17.41
N ALA A 716 27.28 -2.20 16.81
CA ALA A 716 27.16 -3.48 17.50
C ALA A 716 28.29 -3.67 18.52
N ALA A 717 29.53 -3.41 18.09
CA ALA A 717 30.71 -3.49 18.94
C ALA A 717 30.61 -2.55 20.15
N ALA A 718 30.13 -1.31 19.94
CA ALA A 718 29.89 -0.35 21.01
C ALA A 718 28.86 -0.82 22.06
N ARG A 719 27.97 -1.75 21.68
CA ARG A 719 26.90 -2.31 22.52
C ARG A 719 27.16 -3.74 23.00
N GLY A 720 28.31 -4.32 22.65
CA GLY A 720 28.61 -5.73 22.95
C GLY A 720 27.68 -6.73 22.25
N VAL A 721 27.07 -6.34 21.15
CA VAL A 721 26.17 -7.17 20.32
C VAL A 721 26.99 -7.91 19.26
N ARG A 722 26.72 -9.20 19.08
CA ARG A 722 27.30 -10.03 18.01
C ARG A 722 26.24 -10.47 17.01
N ASP A 723 26.68 -10.89 15.84
CA ASP A 723 25.81 -11.49 14.84
C ASP A 723 25.08 -12.71 15.42
N GLY A 724 23.76 -12.78 15.22
CA GLY A 724 22.90 -13.84 15.74
C GLY A 724 22.45 -13.69 17.21
N ASP A 725 22.92 -12.67 17.93
CA ASP A 725 22.41 -12.35 19.27
C ASP A 725 20.94 -11.89 19.21
N VAL A 726 20.18 -12.15 20.27
CA VAL A 726 18.87 -11.50 20.44
C VAL A 726 19.09 -10.18 21.16
N VAL A 727 18.48 -9.13 20.65
CA VAL A 727 18.54 -7.78 21.20
C VAL A 727 17.16 -7.30 21.58
N ARG A 728 17.11 -6.40 22.57
CA ARG A 728 15.92 -5.61 22.89
C ARG A 728 16.09 -4.22 22.26
N ILE A 729 15.13 -3.85 21.43
CA ILE A 729 14.99 -2.51 20.86
C ILE A 729 13.94 -1.77 21.69
N ARG A 730 14.24 -0.56 22.13
CA ARG A 730 13.35 0.24 23.00
C ARG A 730 13.24 1.67 22.52
N SER A 731 12.07 2.27 22.73
CA SER A 731 11.76 3.68 22.50
C SER A 731 10.87 4.21 23.63
N THR A 732 10.44 5.47 23.52
CA THR A 732 9.53 6.11 24.49
C THR A 732 8.15 5.46 24.57
N VAL A 733 7.73 4.65 23.58
CA VAL A 733 6.37 4.06 23.53
C VAL A 733 6.35 2.56 23.79
N GLY A 734 7.49 1.88 23.78
CA GLY A 734 7.53 0.44 23.97
C GLY A 734 8.86 -0.21 23.64
N SER A 735 8.83 -1.54 23.48
CA SER A 735 10.01 -2.33 23.12
C SER A 735 9.68 -3.57 22.30
N CYS A 736 10.63 -4.08 21.54
CA CYS A 736 10.53 -5.38 20.89
C CYS A 736 11.83 -6.18 20.98
N LEU A 737 11.73 -7.51 20.89
CA LEU A 737 12.87 -8.39 20.70
C LEU A 737 13.10 -8.65 19.21
N ALA A 738 14.35 -8.61 18.77
CA ALA A 738 14.77 -8.89 17.40
C ALA A 738 16.09 -9.67 17.42
N GLY A 739 16.44 -10.34 16.32
CA GLY A 739 17.75 -10.99 16.20
C GLY A 739 18.71 -10.16 15.37
N ALA A 740 19.91 -9.92 15.88
CA ALA A 740 20.90 -9.05 15.25
C ALA A 740 21.52 -9.69 14.01
N VAL A 741 21.59 -8.92 12.93
CA VAL A 741 22.33 -9.22 11.69
C VAL A 741 23.28 -8.08 11.41
N LEU A 742 24.59 -8.33 11.44
CA LEU A 742 25.58 -7.27 11.23
C LEU A 742 25.76 -6.99 9.74
N SER A 743 25.73 -5.72 9.34
CA SER A 743 25.74 -5.31 7.94
C SER A 743 26.36 -3.92 7.76
N ASP A 744 27.40 -3.81 6.93
CA ASP A 744 28.02 -2.53 6.54
C ASP A 744 27.18 -1.73 5.52
N ALA A 745 26.16 -2.37 4.92
CA ALA A 745 25.18 -1.71 4.05
C ALA A 745 24.17 -0.83 4.81
N VAL A 746 24.30 -0.71 6.13
CA VAL A 746 23.50 0.19 6.98
C VAL A 746 24.41 1.29 7.51
N ARG A 747 23.98 2.55 7.39
CA ARG A 747 24.71 3.71 7.93
C ARG A 747 24.99 3.55 9.44
N PRO A 748 26.19 3.90 9.95
CA PRO A 748 26.42 4.02 11.39
C PRO A 748 25.41 4.96 12.08
N GLY A 749 24.95 4.58 13.27
CA GLY A 749 23.86 5.26 13.99
C GLY A 749 22.45 4.88 13.50
N VAL A 750 22.32 3.92 12.58
CA VAL A 750 21.04 3.43 12.06
C VAL A 750 20.90 1.94 12.31
N VAL A 751 19.67 1.53 12.66
CA VAL A 751 19.23 0.13 12.66
C VAL A 751 18.04 -0.03 11.73
N GLN A 752 17.94 -1.18 11.07
CA GLN A 752 16.85 -1.47 10.14
C GLN A 752 16.12 -2.74 10.61
N LEU A 753 14.83 -2.61 10.90
CA LEU A 753 13.95 -3.73 11.24
C LEU A 753 12.73 -3.66 10.33
N ALA A 754 12.54 -4.66 9.48
CA ALA A 754 11.44 -4.63 8.52
C ALA A 754 10.10 -4.83 9.23
N THR A 755 9.04 -4.21 8.71
CA THR A 755 7.68 -4.47 9.18
C THR A 755 7.27 -5.91 8.83
N GLY A 756 6.25 -6.45 9.51
CA GLY A 756 5.55 -7.65 9.04
C GLY A 756 5.45 -8.78 10.05
N ALA A 757 6.39 -8.87 10.98
CA ALA A 757 6.29 -9.82 12.08
C ALA A 757 4.97 -9.64 12.84
N TRP A 758 4.23 -10.73 13.04
CA TRP A 758 2.97 -10.71 13.76
C TRP A 758 3.21 -10.27 15.20
N PHE A 759 2.39 -9.32 15.66
CA PHE A 759 2.50 -8.78 17.00
C PHE A 759 2.20 -9.86 18.05
N ASP A 760 3.22 -10.21 18.83
CA ASP A 760 3.14 -11.14 19.96
C ASP A 760 3.36 -10.37 21.27
N PRO A 761 2.29 -9.91 21.94
CA PRO A 761 2.39 -9.14 23.16
C PRO A 761 2.90 -10.00 24.32
N SER A 762 3.88 -9.51 25.06
CA SER A 762 4.34 -10.14 26.30
C SER A 762 4.19 -9.19 27.50
N ALA A 763 4.74 -9.59 28.65
CA ALA A 763 4.74 -8.75 29.83
C ALA A 763 5.72 -7.56 29.67
N PRO A 764 5.42 -6.37 30.23
CA PRO A 764 6.21 -5.15 30.01
C PRO A 764 7.71 -5.29 30.35
N GLU A 765 8.04 -6.12 31.34
CA GLU A 765 9.42 -6.41 31.76
C GLU A 765 10.23 -7.20 30.73
N VAL A 766 9.55 -7.89 29.80
CA VAL A 766 10.18 -8.63 28.70
C VAL A 766 10.26 -7.75 27.46
N ALA A 767 9.11 -7.49 26.82
CA ALA A 767 8.97 -6.57 25.70
C ALA A 767 7.49 -6.33 25.36
N THR A 768 7.17 -5.18 24.76
CA THR A 768 5.86 -4.96 24.14
C THR A 768 5.59 -6.00 23.05
N CYS A 769 6.60 -6.38 22.27
CA CYS A 769 6.50 -7.45 21.27
C CYS A 769 7.72 -8.40 21.28
N ILE A 770 7.52 -9.70 21.46
CA ILE A 770 8.65 -10.67 21.51
C ILE A 770 9.04 -11.24 20.14
N HIS A 771 8.26 -10.98 19.09
CA HIS A 771 8.51 -11.49 17.74
C HIS A 771 9.34 -10.54 16.86
N GLY A 772 9.33 -9.24 17.18
CA GLY A 772 10.09 -8.23 16.44
C GLY A 772 9.24 -7.37 15.49
N ASN A 773 8.00 -7.05 15.86
CA ASN A 773 7.21 -6.07 15.12
C ASN A 773 7.73 -4.64 15.44
N PRO A 774 8.27 -3.89 14.47
CA PRO A 774 8.83 -2.56 14.73
C PRO A 774 7.76 -1.54 15.16
N ASN A 775 6.48 -1.75 14.85
CA ASN A 775 5.44 -0.83 15.27
C ASN A 775 5.14 -0.87 16.78
N ALA A 776 5.75 -1.80 17.52
CA ALA A 776 5.76 -1.76 18.98
C ALA A 776 6.66 -0.63 19.55
N VAL A 777 7.51 -0.02 18.72
CA VAL A 777 8.43 1.06 19.12
C VAL A 777 8.28 2.35 18.29
N THR A 778 7.43 2.36 17.26
CA THR A 778 7.14 3.56 16.46
C THR A 778 6.01 4.38 17.08
N ARG A 779 6.11 5.70 16.98
CA ARG A 779 5.11 6.62 17.55
C ARG A 779 3.92 6.78 16.63
N ASP A 780 2.75 6.94 17.21
CA ASP A 780 1.51 7.24 16.50
C ASP A 780 1.22 8.74 16.55
N THR A 781 1.73 9.48 15.56
CA THR A 781 1.48 10.91 15.36
C THR A 781 1.30 11.22 13.87
N GLY A 782 0.83 12.43 13.55
CA GLY A 782 0.59 12.88 12.18
C GLY A 782 1.83 13.37 11.49
N THR A 783 1.85 13.32 10.17
CA THR A 783 2.89 14.00 9.39
C THR A 783 2.83 15.51 9.61
N SER A 784 1.64 16.09 9.57
CA SER A 784 1.32 17.48 9.90
C SER A 784 -0.20 17.64 9.98
N ARG A 785 -0.68 18.83 10.36
CA ARG A 785 -2.09 19.24 10.23
C ARG A 785 -2.59 19.29 8.79
N LEU A 786 -1.71 19.41 7.80
CA LEU A 786 -2.13 19.35 6.40
C LEU A 786 -2.65 17.95 6.06
N ALA A 787 -1.88 16.89 6.33
CA ALA A 787 -2.19 15.57 5.79
C ALA A 787 -2.53 14.49 6.80
N GLN A 788 -2.13 14.63 8.07
CA GLN A 788 -2.38 13.63 9.13
C GLN A 788 -2.00 12.19 8.71
N GLY A 789 -0.92 12.05 7.94
CA GLY A 789 -0.42 10.75 7.47
C GLY A 789 0.29 9.96 8.57
N CYS A 790 0.66 8.71 8.26
CA CYS A 790 1.43 7.88 9.20
C CYS A 790 2.91 8.28 9.27
N THR A 791 3.52 8.11 10.45
CA THR A 791 4.91 8.47 10.72
C THR A 791 5.79 7.27 11.09
N GLY A 792 5.29 6.05 10.89
CA GLY A 792 5.93 4.81 11.34
C GLY A 792 7.21 4.38 10.62
N GLN A 793 7.72 5.14 9.64
CA GLN A 793 8.95 4.77 8.92
C GLN A 793 10.21 4.99 9.76
N LEU A 794 10.21 6.01 10.62
CA LEU A 794 11.37 6.44 11.39
C LEU A 794 11.01 6.52 12.88
N ALA A 795 11.90 6.02 13.74
CA ALA A 795 11.81 6.19 15.19
C ALA A 795 13.20 6.35 15.80
N ARG A 796 13.27 7.01 16.95
CA ARG A 796 14.48 7.04 17.79
C ARG A 796 14.45 5.84 18.74
N VAL A 797 15.54 5.08 18.78
CA VAL A 797 15.62 3.85 19.58
C VAL A 797 16.98 3.68 20.25
N GLU A 798 17.01 2.81 21.24
CA GLU A 798 18.23 2.20 21.77
C GLU A 798 18.14 0.67 21.58
N VAL A 799 19.29 0.05 21.40
CA VAL A 799 19.46 -1.38 21.21
C VAL A 799 20.41 -1.91 22.27
N GLU A 800 20.03 -2.98 22.94
CA GLU A 800 20.88 -3.68 23.90
C GLU A 800 20.77 -5.19 23.72
N ARG A 801 21.84 -5.92 24.07
CA ARG A 801 21.80 -7.38 24.07
C ARG A 801 20.79 -7.87 25.11
N TYR A 802 19.94 -8.83 24.74
CA TYR A 802 18.99 -9.44 25.66
C TYR A 802 19.60 -10.69 26.30
N ASP A 803 19.94 -10.58 27.58
CA ASP A 803 20.58 -11.65 28.37
C ASP A 803 19.59 -12.51 29.18
N GLY A 804 18.29 -12.17 29.14
CA GLY A 804 17.24 -12.92 29.83
C GLY A 804 16.91 -14.27 29.16
N PRO A 805 16.17 -15.15 29.85
CA PRO A 805 15.61 -16.35 29.23
C PRO A 805 14.74 -15.98 28.03
N LEU A 806 15.01 -16.58 26.86
CA LEU A 806 14.28 -16.25 25.64
C LEU A 806 12.84 -16.82 25.69
N PRO A 807 11.79 -15.97 25.66
CA PRO A 807 10.41 -16.46 25.64
C PRO A 807 10.10 -17.20 24.33
N ALA A 808 9.19 -18.18 24.33
CA ALA A 808 8.76 -18.78 23.07
C ALA A 808 7.89 -17.79 22.28
N VAL A 809 8.08 -17.70 20.96
CA VAL A 809 7.17 -16.94 20.09
C VAL A 809 5.88 -17.74 19.93
N ARG A 810 4.76 -17.10 20.23
CA ARG A 810 3.40 -17.67 20.23
C ARG A 810 2.54 -17.16 19.07
N ALA A 811 3.02 -16.16 18.31
CA ALA A 811 2.29 -15.57 17.20
C ALA A 811 1.63 -16.60 16.25
N HIS A 812 2.34 -17.68 15.93
CA HIS A 812 1.90 -18.73 14.99
C HIS A 812 1.33 -19.98 15.66
N ASN A 813 1.12 -19.94 16.97
CA ASN A 813 0.59 -21.06 17.73
C ASN A 813 -0.74 -20.66 18.37
N LEU A 814 -1.74 -21.53 18.24
CA LEU A 814 -2.91 -21.48 19.09
C LEU A 814 -2.48 -21.98 20.48
N SER A 815 -2.24 -21.07 21.42
CA SER A 815 -2.21 -21.45 22.83
C SER A 815 -3.65 -21.79 23.22
N HIS A 816 -3.94 -23.08 23.37
CA HIS A 816 -5.11 -23.56 24.10
C HIS A 816 -4.95 -23.33 25.59
#